data_AF-A0A7Y9UDG9-F1
#
_entry.id   AF-A0A7Y9UDG9-F1
#
_cell.length_a   1.000
_cell.length_b   1.000
_cell.length_c   1.000
_cell.angle_alpha   90.00
_cell.angle_beta   90.00
_cell.angle_gamma   90.00
#
_symmetry.space_group_name_H-M   'P 1'
#
loop_
_entity.id
_entity.type
_entity.pdbx_description
1 polymer ?
#
loop_
_entity_poly.entity_id
_entity_poly.type
_entity_poly.pdbx_seq_one_letter_code
_entity_poly.pdbx_strand_id
1 'polypeptide(L)'
;MFAPSNIIALLNTSTIYASEAAGTATVTVTRSGDLSSQNTVEYTTNEIGTGGSATAGSDFIQPTFNGRANTGQIVFAPGESTKSFTIPIVNDQLIEGNETFAIGLQNPGSGSLGAPRTVLVTIVDDDSPASIAMADVVVSVAESSPTATITLLRSGNVSQAATAGFTTSSGSALAGSDYTTTSGTVTFAAGQVSQTISVPIINDATPENDETFTITLSNPTGATLGAQATTTVKILDNDNPALGNLVGETAVSGLNQPAAMDWTPDGRYMLVAQKDGVVRVVDNGTLRSTPLIDLSSEINDFGDRGLLGIAVNPNFATNHYVYLLYTYDPPETAGQSGLAAADQGGNRPCRLVRVTVDSSTMIADPASEVVLVGKNSTWAYTSRPDANSGGDPSIVPSGIVNGTTITAPASQIETGAQDNDPDRAGIQNQNIRDYLATDSDSHSIGAVHFGPDGYLYMTVGDGTSYNFVDPRAVRVQDIHNLSGKLLRIDPVTGEGAPGNPYYQAGDPNSNQSKVFYYGVRNAYRFSFDPVTNLPVLGDVGWNNWEELNTGPAGSNFGWPYFEGPNKTASYQNLSQAITFYNNGNRNNLSDPPAVFPILPLSHGAPDNFHVITAGDFYNQNTMFFDDVYNGTIFAATLDANRQVASVQLVDNVQGIVDMQKGPDGWLYGADIYDGTIRRWVDPSAAGNVGLAAS
;
A
#
# COMPACT_ATOMS: atom_id res chain seq x y z
N MET A 1 -5.45 -24.02 -43.77
CA MET A 1 -4.36 -24.39 -42.84
C MET A 1 -3.33 -23.27 -42.98
N PHE A 2 -3.36 -22.29 -42.09
CA PHE A 2 -2.34 -21.22 -42.10
C PHE A 2 -1.00 -21.87 -41.75
N ALA A 3 0.03 -21.64 -42.56
CA ALA A 3 1.38 -22.11 -42.24
C ALA A 3 1.78 -21.55 -40.86
N PRO A 4 2.41 -22.34 -39.97
CA PRO A 4 2.81 -21.85 -38.65
C PRO A 4 3.73 -20.64 -38.84
N SER A 5 3.33 -19.50 -38.27
CA SER A 5 4.09 -18.25 -38.33
C SER A 5 5.47 -18.44 -37.69
N ASN A 6 6.52 -17.95 -38.34
CA ASN A 6 7.88 -17.90 -37.76
C ASN A 6 7.88 -16.98 -36.55
N ILE A 7 8.16 -17.49 -35.35
CA ILE A 7 8.22 -16.71 -34.11
C ILE A 7 9.66 -16.70 -33.59
N ILE A 8 10.20 -15.51 -33.31
CA ILE A 8 11.54 -15.32 -32.75
C ILE A 8 11.44 -14.69 -31.36
N ALA A 9 12.08 -15.29 -30.35
CA ALA A 9 12.04 -14.81 -28.97
C ALA A 9 13.40 -15.01 -28.29
N LEU A 10 13.69 -14.24 -27.24
CA LEU A 10 14.84 -14.51 -26.39
C LEU A 10 14.63 -15.87 -25.68
N LEU A 11 15.68 -16.68 -25.62
CA LEU A 11 15.67 -17.89 -24.79
C LEU A 11 15.92 -17.54 -23.32
N ASN A 12 16.72 -16.52 -23.07
CA ASN A 12 17.01 -16.02 -21.72
C ASN A 12 15.78 -15.28 -21.19
N THR A 13 15.16 -15.83 -20.15
CA THR A 13 14.01 -15.24 -19.45
C THR A 13 14.40 -14.49 -18.18
N SER A 14 15.65 -14.64 -17.72
CA SER A 14 16.21 -14.00 -16.54
C SER A 14 17.38 -13.08 -16.92
N THR A 15 17.75 -12.16 -16.01
CA THR A 15 18.96 -11.35 -16.13
C THR A 15 20.19 -12.24 -16.37
N ILE A 16 21.03 -11.81 -17.30
CA ILE A 16 22.31 -12.43 -17.60
C ILE A 16 23.38 -11.72 -16.78
N TYR A 17 24.16 -12.47 -16.01
CA TYR A 17 25.29 -11.92 -15.27
C TYR A 17 26.59 -12.30 -15.98
N ALA A 18 27.44 -11.32 -16.26
CA ALA A 18 28.75 -11.53 -16.86
C ALA A 18 29.81 -10.83 -16.02
N SER A 19 30.93 -11.52 -15.78
CA SER A 19 32.13 -10.87 -15.22
C SER A 19 32.64 -9.86 -16.23
N GLU A 20 33.17 -8.75 -15.75
CA GLU A 20 33.89 -7.81 -16.60
C GLU A 20 35.08 -8.49 -17.32
N ALA A 21 35.86 -9.29 -16.60
CA ALA A 21 36.91 -10.15 -17.17
C ALA A 21 36.43 -11.27 -18.13
N ALA A 22 35.12 -11.52 -18.25
CA ALA A 22 34.62 -12.48 -19.25
C ALA A 22 34.81 -11.96 -20.68
N GLY A 23 34.96 -10.63 -20.86
CA GLY A 23 35.15 -9.96 -22.14
C GLY A 23 33.94 -10.01 -23.08
N THR A 24 32.94 -10.84 -22.80
CA THR A 24 31.67 -10.90 -23.53
C THR A 24 30.51 -11.39 -22.67
N ALA A 25 29.32 -10.86 -22.91
CA ALA A 25 28.04 -11.41 -22.45
C ALA A 25 27.37 -12.18 -23.61
N THR A 26 26.98 -13.43 -23.39
CA THR A 26 26.34 -14.28 -24.41
C THR A 26 24.83 -14.27 -24.25
N VAL A 27 24.11 -14.05 -25.35
CA VAL A 27 22.65 -14.04 -25.42
C VAL A 27 22.18 -15.09 -26.42
N THR A 28 21.14 -15.84 -26.09
CA THR A 28 20.57 -16.86 -26.97
C THR A 28 19.14 -16.51 -27.38
N VAL A 29 18.86 -16.69 -28.67
CA VAL A 29 17.56 -16.43 -29.30
C VAL A 29 17.03 -17.71 -29.91
N THR A 30 15.73 -17.94 -29.78
CA THR A 30 15.01 -19.05 -30.41
C THR A 30 14.23 -18.59 -31.62
N ARG A 31 14.07 -19.50 -32.57
CA ARG A 31 13.17 -19.41 -33.72
C ARG A 31 12.30 -20.68 -33.76
N SER A 32 10.99 -20.50 -33.84
CA SER A 32 10.01 -21.57 -33.95
C SER A 32 9.07 -21.36 -35.15
N GLY A 33 8.34 -22.40 -35.56
CA GLY A 33 7.48 -22.39 -36.75
C GLY A 33 8.19 -22.96 -37.99
N ASP A 34 8.01 -22.33 -39.16
CA ASP A 34 8.63 -22.78 -40.42
C ASP A 34 10.13 -22.41 -40.52
N LEU A 35 10.99 -23.39 -40.27
CA LEU A 35 12.45 -23.24 -40.33
C LEU A 35 13.04 -23.47 -41.73
N SER A 36 12.24 -23.71 -42.77
CA SER A 36 12.73 -24.14 -44.09
C SER A 36 13.50 -23.07 -44.87
N SER A 37 13.35 -21.80 -44.49
CA SER A 37 13.98 -20.64 -45.15
C SER A 37 14.80 -19.80 -44.18
N GLN A 38 15.74 -19.01 -44.69
CA GLN A 38 16.50 -18.05 -43.88
C GLN A 38 15.56 -16.99 -43.29
N ASN A 39 15.81 -16.57 -42.04
CA ASN A 39 15.12 -15.43 -41.43
C ASN A 39 16.11 -14.56 -40.64
N THR A 40 15.75 -13.31 -40.37
CA THR A 40 16.57 -12.38 -39.59
C THR A 40 15.78 -11.74 -38.46
N VAL A 41 16.50 -11.30 -37.43
CA VAL A 41 15.97 -10.42 -36.39
C VAL A 41 17.06 -9.43 -36.01
N GLU A 42 16.69 -8.21 -35.68
CA GLU A 42 17.61 -7.23 -35.14
C GLU A 42 17.55 -7.24 -33.61
N TYR A 43 18.64 -6.85 -32.96
CA TYR A 43 18.67 -6.59 -31.53
C TYR A 43 19.25 -5.22 -31.24
N THR A 44 18.85 -4.61 -30.14
CA THR A 44 19.40 -3.34 -29.63
C THR A 44 20.02 -3.52 -28.26
N THR A 45 21.03 -2.72 -27.94
CA THR A 45 21.57 -2.54 -26.59
C THR A 45 21.19 -1.15 -26.07
N ASN A 46 20.56 -1.04 -24.91
CA ASN A 46 20.10 0.22 -24.34
C ASN A 46 20.59 0.39 -22.89
N GLU A 47 21.13 1.57 -22.59
CA GLU A 47 21.41 2.01 -21.21
C GLU A 47 20.09 2.24 -20.46
N ILE A 48 20.04 1.99 -19.15
CA ILE A 48 18.78 1.97 -18.38
C ILE A 48 18.56 3.18 -17.43
N GLY A 49 19.35 4.25 -17.56
CA GLY A 49 18.99 5.60 -17.08
C GLY A 49 18.85 5.84 -15.57
N THR A 50 19.27 4.93 -14.70
CA THR A 50 19.26 5.08 -13.22
C THR A 50 20.52 4.44 -12.60
N GLY A 51 20.77 4.64 -11.29
CA GLY A 51 21.99 4.19 -10.62
C GLY A 51 22.28 2.69 -10.83
N GLY A 52 23.54 2.35 -11.12
CA GLY A 52 23.94 1.00 -11.55
C GLY A 52 23.71 0.73 -13.05
N SER A 53 23.76 1.74 -13.91
CA SER A 53 23.68 1.56 -15.37
C SER A 53 25.05 1.38 -15.99
N ALA A 54 25.21 0.36 -16.83
CA ALA A 54 26.38 0.23 -17.69
C ALA A 54 26.29 1.23 -18.84
N THR A 55 27.40 1.88 -19.13
CA THR A 55 27.63 2.93 -20.13
C THR A 55 28.33 2.38 -21.36
N ALA A 56 27.78 2.69 -22.54
CA ALA A 56 28.37 2.28 -23.80
C ALA A 56 29.75 2.90 -24.04
N GLY A 57 30.72 2.06 -24.39
CA GLY A 57 32.11 2.44 -24.65
C GLY A 57 32.98 2.53 -23.41
N SER A 58 32.39 2.59 -22.21
CA SER A 58 33.08 2.38 -20.95
C SER A 58 33.03 0.91 -20.57
N ASP A 59 31.83 0.33 -20.47
CA ASP A 59 31.63 -0.95 -19.77
C ASP A 59 31.21 -2.05 -20.76
N PHE A 60 30.59 -1.68 -21.89
CA PHE A 60 30.31 -2.60 -22.99
C PHE A 60 30.42 -1.91 -24.35
N ILE A 61 30.68 -2.70 -25.39
CA ILE A 61 30.75 -2.20 -26.77
C ILE A 61 29.41 -2.38 -27.47
N GLN A 62 28.82 -1.27 -27.92
CA GLN A 62 27.60 -1.29 -28.70
C GLN A 62 27.80 -1.95 -30.07
N PRO A 63 26.84 -2.79 -30.54
CA PRO A 63 26.84 -3.27 -31.90
C PRO A 63 26.54 -2.12 -32.88
N THR A 64 26.96 -2.27 -34.13
CA THR A 64 26.59 -1.33 -35.21
C THR A 64 26.12 -2.11 -36.42
N PHE A 65 24.94 -1.78 -36.92
CA PHE A 65 24.35 -2.42 -38.09
C PHE A 65 23.68 -1.39 -38.99
N ASN A 66 24.10 -1.35 -40.26
CA ASN A 66 23.65 -0.37 -41.26
C ASN A 66 23.75 1.09 -40.79
N GLY A 67 24.84 1.44 -40.08
CA GLY A 67 25.08 2.81 -39.59
C GLY A 67 24.22 3.21 -38.39
N ARG A 68 23.37 2.31 -37.87
CA ARG A 68 22.71 2.52 -36.58
C ARG A 68 23.65 2.03 -35.50
N ALA A 69 24.10 2.95 -34.65
CA ALA A 69 24.69 2.60 -33.36
C ALA A 69 23.70 1.77 -32.55
N ASN A 70 24.19 1.06 -31.54
CA ASN A 70 23.43 0.20 -30.63
C ASN A 70 22.63 -0.97 -31.24
N THR A 71 22.71 -1.20 -32.55
CA THR A 71 21.88 -2.20 -33.25
C THR A 71 22.76 -3.30 -33.86
N GLY A 72 22.36 -4.56 -33.70
CA GLY A 72 22.95 -5.72 -34.36
C GLY A 72 21.91 -6.55 -35.12
N GLN A 73 22.38 -7.52 -35.90
CA GLN A 73 21.51 -8.44 -36.66
C GLN A 73 21.90 -9.90 -36.40
N ILE A 74 20.88 -10.73 -36.22
CA ILE A 74 20.98 -12.19 -36.15
C ILE A 74 20.38 -12.75 -37.43
N VAL A 75 21.09 -13.68 -38.07
CA VAL A 75 20.64 -14.37 -39.28
C VAL A 75 20.47 -15.86 -38.97
N PHE A 76 19.25 -16.37 -39.00
CA PHE A 76 18.96 -17.80 -38.89
C PHE A 76 19.02 -18.44 -40.28
N ALA A 77 19.93 -19.38 -40.50
CA ALA A 77 19.96 -20.21 -41.69
C ALA A 77 18.79 -21.21 -41.72
N PRO A 78 18.46 -21.80 -42.90
CA PRO A 78 17.47 -22.88 -42.97
C PRO A 78 17.77 -24.01 -41.97
N GLY A 79 16.78 -24.39 -41.17
CA GLY A 79 16.86 -25.42 -40.15
C GLY A 79 17.36 -24.94 -38.77
N GLU A 80 17.86 -23.71 -38.63
CA GLU A 80 18.31 -23.19 -37.32
C GLU A 80 17.11 -22.76 -36.45
N SER A 81 16.95 -23.40 -35.29
CA SER A 81 15.95 -23.04 -34.28
C SER A 81 16.51 -22.23 -33.11
N THR A 82 17.84 -22.13 -33.00
CA THR A 82 18.52 -21.38 -31.93
C THR A 82 19.76 -20.69 -32.47
N LYS A 83 20.05 -19.47 -31.99
CA LYS A 83 21.28 -18.76 -32.31
C LYS A 83 21.76 -17.95 -31.13
N SER A 84 23.06 -17.96 -30.87
CA SER A 84 23.68 -17.11 -29.85
C SER A 84 24.48 -15.98 -30.50
N PHE A 85 24.53 -14.84 -29.83
CA PHE A 85 25.40 -13.72 -30.14
C PHE A 85 26.03 -13.20 -28.86
N THR A 86 27.09 -12.41 -29.00
CA THR A 86 27.81 -11.83 -27.86
C THR A 86 27.83 -10.32 -27.93
N ILE A 87 27.73 -9.69 -26.75
CA ILE A 87 28.05 -8.28 -26.55
C ILE A 87 29.43 -8.22 -25.91
N PRO A 88 30.43 -7.55 -26.51
CA PRO A 88 31.72 -7.37 -25.86
C PRO A 88 31.57 -6.53 -24.59
N ILE A 89 32.15 -7.03 -23.50
CA ILE A 89 32.28 -6.33 -22.23
C ILE A 89 33.70 -5.76 -22.18
N VAL A 90 33.83 -4.51 -21.78
CA VAL A 90 35.12 -3.85 -21.61
C VAL A 90 35.63 -4.24 -20.24
N ASN A 91 36.91 -4.61 -20.15
CA ASN A 91 37.57 -4.92 -18.89
C ASN A 91 38.61 -3.86 -18.58
N ASP A 92 38.59 -3.30 -17.37
CA ASP A 92 39.57 -2.36 -16.89
C ASP A 92 40.18 -2.74 -15.52
N GLN A 93 40.46 -1.74 -14.67
CA GLN A 93 41.09 -1.89 -13.34
C GLN A 93 40.40 -1.02 -12.27
N LEU A 94 39.24 -0.44 -12.59
CA LEU A 94 38.48 0.46 -11.75
C LEU A 94 37.54 -0.37 -10.88
N ILE A 95 37.51 -0.07 -9.58
CA ILE A 95 36.54 -0.70 -8.69
C ILE A 95 35.19 -0.02 -8.91
N GLU A 96 34.26 -0.77 -9.44
CA GLU A 96 32.91 -0.32 -9.77
C GLU A 96 31.83 -1.12 -9.02
N GLY A 97 30.58 -0.66 -9.15
CA GLY A 97 29.43 -1.44 -8.69
C GLY A 97 29.02 -2.48 -9.73
N ASN A 98 27.96 -3.24 -9.45
CA ASN A 98 27.30 -3.98 -10.52
C ASN A 98 26.54 -3.01 -11.43
N GLU A 99 26.69 -3.17 -12.73
CA GLU A 99 26.15 -2.25 -13.72
C GLU A 99 25.31 -2.98 -14.75
N THR A 100 24.20 -2.40 -15.22
CA THR A 100 23.24 -3.12 -16.06
C THR A 100 22.90 -2.37 -17.34
N PHE A 101 22.77 -3.10 -18.45
CA PHE A 101 22.19 -2.62 -19.70
C PHE A 101 21.12 -3.61 -20.20
N ALA A 102 20.23 -3.14 -21.08
CA ALA A 102 19.15 -3.95 -21.65
C ALA A 102 19.45 -4.37 -23.09
N ILE A 103 18.99 -5.57 -23.46
CA ILE A 103 19.00 -6.07 -24.84
C ILE A 103 17.57 -6.32 -25.29
N GLY A 104 17.16 -5.71 -26.40
CA GLY A 104 15.80 -5.86 -26.95
C GLY A 104 15.80 -6.41 -28.37
N LEU A 105 14.87 -7.32 -28.71
CA LEU A 105 14.65 -7.80 -30.07
C LEU A 105 13.70 -6.87 -30.84
N GLN A 106 14.01 -6.62 -32.11
CA GLN A 106 13.20 -5.80 -33.02
C GLN A 106 13.30 -6.30 -34.47
N ASN A 107 12.40 -5.81 -35.33
CA ASN A 107 12.43 -6.05 -36.79
C ASN A 107 12.61 -7.54 -37.19
N PRO A 108 11.65 -8.41 -36.84
CA PRO A 108 11.74 -9.87 -37.05
C PRO A 108 11.48 -10.28 -38.51
N GLY A 109 12.32 -9.87 -39.46
CA GLY A 109 12.34 -10.37 -40.84
C GLY A 109 10.95 -10.71 -41.44
N SER A 110 10.75 -11.97 -41.84
CA SER A 110 9.48 -12.49 -42.35
C SER A 110 8.58 -13.13 -41.28
N GLY A 111 8.94 -12.99 -40.00
CA GLY A 111 8.24 -13.59 -38.86
C GLY A 111 7.62 -12.56 -37.92
N SER A 112 7.40 -12.97 -36.68
CA SER A 112 6.94 -12.13 -35.57
C SER A 112 7.83 -12.33 -34.34
N LEU A 113 7.79 -11.37 -33.41
CA LEU A 113 8.48 -11.51 -32.12
C LEU A 113 7.59 -12.22 -31.12
N GLY A 114 8.09 -13.27 -30.48
CA GLY A 114 7.49 -13.90 -29.30
C GLY A 114 7.92 -13.20 -28.01
N ALA A 115 7.45 -13.69 -26.87
CA ALA A 115 7.94 -13.28 -25.55
C ALA A 115 8.89 -14.36 -24.98
N PRO A 116 9.93 -13.97 -24.21
CA PRO A 116 10.35 -12.60 -23.90
C PRO A 116 11.06 -11.90 -25.07
N ARG A 117 10.99 -10.56 -25.07
CA ARG A 117 11.56 -9.68 -26.11
C ARG A 117 12.75 -8.86 -25.64
N THR A 118 12.90 -8.74 -24.33
CA THR A 118 13.94 -7.93 -23.69
C THR A 118 14.60 -8.77 -22.60
N VAL A 119 15.90 -8.62 -22.41
CA VAL A 119 16.66 -9.22 -21.30
C VAL A 119 17.63 -8.19 -20.76
N LEU A 120 17.89 -8.23 -19.45
CA LEU A 120 18.92 -7.42 -18.82
C LEU A 120 20.25 -8.18 -18.81
N VAL A 121 21.33 -7.44 -18.96
CA VAL A 121 22.69 -7.92 -18.74
C VAL A 121 23.31 -7.07 -17.65
N THR A 122 23.70 -7.71 -16.54
CA THR A 122 24.44 -7.09 -15.46
C THR A 122 25.90 -7.50 -15.55
N ILE A 123 26.77 -6.51 -15.69
CA ILE A 123 28.22 -6.61 -15.59
C ILE A 123 28.58 -6.60 -14.11
N VAL A 124 29.39 -7.57 -13.71
CA VAL A 124 29.84 -7.76 -12.34
C VAL A 124 31.34 -7.45 -12.29
N ASP A 125 31.70 -6.38 -11.58
CA ASP A 125 33.08 -5.92 -11.31
C ASP A 125 33.95 -7.05 -10.77
N ASP A 126 35.19 -7.15 -11.23
CA ASP A 126 36.18 -8.09 -10.73
C ASP A 126 37.47 -7.48 -10.13
N ASP A 127 37.53 -6.16 -9.97
CA ASP A 127 38.72 -5.47 -9.44
C ASP A 127 38.75 -5.32 -7.91
N SER A 128 37.61 -5.49 -7.23
CA SER A 128 37.51 -5.50 -5.76
C SER A 128 37.89 -6.87 -5.12
N PRO A 129 38.06 -7.00 -3.80
CA PRO A 129 38.13 -8.32 -3.16
C PRO A 129 36.84 -9.13 -3.35
N ALA A 130 36.97 -10.46 -3.50
CA ALA A 130 35.81 -11.33 -3.75
C ALA A 130 34.71 -11.20 -2.69
N SER A 131 33.47 -10.98 -3.12
CA SER A 131 32.29 -10.85 -2.26
C SER A 131 31.13 -11.65 -2.83
N ILE A 132 30.30 -12.28 -1.98
CA ILE A 132 29.08 -13.02 -2.36
C ILE A 132 27.86 -12.36 -1.72
N ALA A 133 26.84 -12.07 -2.51
CA ALA A 133 25.57 -11.50 -2.05
C ALA A 133 24.38 -12.12 -2.79
N MET A 134 23.18 -12.02 -2.21
CA MET A 134 21.94 -12.26 -2.95
C MET A 134 21.74 -11.15 -3.99
N ALA A 135 21.18 -11.50 -5.16
CA ALA A 135 20.88 -10.53 -6.21
C ALA A 135 19.72 -9.60 -5.80
N ASP A 136 18.69 -10.17 -5.16
CA ASP A 136 17.44 -9.49 -4.83
C ASP A 136 17.20 -9.47 -3.32
N VAL A 137 16.60 -8.38 -2.83
CA VAL A 137 16.15 -8.26 -1.43
C VAL A 137 14.89 -9.08 -1.19
N VAL A 138 13.99 -9.10 -2.18
CA VAL A 138 12.72 -9.83 -2.16
C VAL A 138 12.55 -10.57 -3.49
N VAL A 139 12.15 -11.84 -3.43
CA VAL A 139 11.79 -12.67 -4.59
C VAL A 139 10.36 -13.13 -4.43
N SER A 140 9.47 -12.77 -5.36
CA SER A 140 8.10 -13.29 -5.38
C SER A 140 8.00 -14.53 -6.26
N VAL A 141 7.29 -15.55 -5.79
CA VAL A 141 7.07 -16.82 -6.49
C VAL A 141 5.59 -17.18 -6.40
N ALA A 142 4.98 -17.59 -7.51
CA ALA A 142 3.63 -18.16 -7.45
C ALA A 142 3.69 -19.50 -6.72
N GLU A 143 2.73 -19.78 -5.85
CA GLU A 143 2.65 -21.04 -5.11
C GLU A 143 2.66 -22.27 -6.03
N SER A 144 1.97 -22.18 -7.18
CA SER A 144 2.04 -23.19 -8.26
C SER A 144 3.42 -23.44 -8.88
N SER A 145 4.42 -22.61 -8.56
CA SER A 145 5.79 -22.84 -9.01
C SER A 145 6.42 -23.93 -8.16
N PRO A 146 7.04 -24.97 -8.74
CA PRO A 146 7.60 -26.07 -7.94
C PRO A 146 8.78 -25.66 -7.06
N THR A 147 9.43 -24.53 -7.37
CA THR A 147 10.59 -24.03 -6.63
C THR A 147 10.70 -22.50 -6.72
N ALA A 148 11.13 -21.85 -5.65
CA ALA A 148 11.71 -20.52 -5.68
C ALA A 148 13.19 -20.61 -6.09
N THR A 149 13.61 -19.80 -7.07
CA THR A 149 15.00 -19.73 -7.52
C THR A 149 15.61 -18.40 -7.10
N ILE A 150 16.65 -18.45 -6.28
CA ILE A 150 17.31 -17.27 -5.72
C ILE A 150 18.68 -17.17 -6.34
N THR A 151 18.96 -16.03 -6.97
CA THR A 151 20.25 -15.77 -7.61
C THR A 151 21.21 -15.15 -6.62
N LEU A 152 22.44 -15.65 -6.61
CA LEU A 152 23.56 -15.09 -5.86
C LEU A 152 24.58 -14.55 -6.85
N LEU A 153 25.13 -13.40 -6.52
CA LEU A 153 26.17 -12.74 -7.26
C LEU A 153 27.48 -12.79 -6.51
N ARG A 154 28.54 -13.02 -7.25
CA ARG A 154 29.90 -12.92 -6.77
C ARG A 154 30.62 -11.81 -7.52
N SER A 155 31.00 -10.75 -6.81
CA SER A 155 31.77 -9.62 -7.33
C SER A 155 33.21 -9.63 -6.81
N GLY A 156 34.04 -8.73 -7.33
CA GLY A 156 35.46 -8.66 -7.05
C GLY A 156 36.23 -9.85 -7.65
N ASN A 157 37.42 -10.13 -7.12
CA ASN A 157 38.35 -11.05 -7.73
C ASN A 157 37.80 -12.48 -7.81
N VAL A 158 37.36 -12.87 -9.01
CA VAL A 158 36.76 -14.18 -9.27
C VAL A 158 37.76 -15.25 -9.72
N SER A 159 39.07 -14.95 -9.73
CA SER A 159 40.09 -15.86 -10.28
C SER A 159 40.28 -17.18 -9.52
N GLN A 160 39.76 -17.28 -8.29
CA GLN A 160 39.79 -18.48 -7.45
C GLN A 160 38.38 -18.95 -7.11
N ALA A 161 38.21 -20.18 -6.63
CA ALA A 161 36.90 -20.64 -6.16
C ALA A 161 36.49 -19.96 -4.84
N ALA A 162 35.18 -19.78 -4.63
CA ALA A 162 34.61 -19.27 -3.39
C ALA A 162 33.32 -20.03 -3.03
N THR A 163 32.95 -20.01 -1.75
CA THR A 163 31.75 -20.68 -1.25
C THR A 163 31.04 -19.82 -0.21
N ALA A 164 29.75 -20.06 -0.04
CA ALA A 164 28.96 -19.56 1.10
C ALA A 164 27.96 -20.64 1.54
N GLY A 165 27.79 -20.81 2.85
CA GLY A 165 26.66 -21.56 3.40
C GLY A 165 25.36 -20.79 3.23
N PHE A 166 24.23 -21.47 3.21
CA PHE A 166 22.90 -20.85 3.25
C PHE A 166 21.92 -21.69 4.07
N THR A 167 20.89 -21.05 4.64
CA THR A 167 19.77 -21.71 5.31
C THR A 167 18.49 -20.94 5.10
N THR A 168 17.36 -21.64 5.01
CA THR A 168 16.03 -21.03 5.07
C THR A 168 15.58 -20.87 6.53
N SER A 169 14.71 -19.89 6.78
CA SER A 169 14.01 -19.67 8.06
C SER A 169 12.57 -19.21 7.79
N SER A 170 11.61 -19.80 8.49
CA SER A 170 10.19 -19.48 8.34
C SER A 170 9.91 -18.02 8.70
N GLY A 171 8.94 -17.44 7.99
CA GLY A 171 8.28 -16.18 8.34
C GLY A 171 6.80 -16.47 8.61
N SER A 172 5.90 -15.87 7.83
CA SER A 172 4.51 -16.36 7.75
C SER A 172 4.44 -17.71 7.05
N ALA A 173 5.25 -17.92 6.00
CA ALA A 173 5.39 -19.22 5.38
C ALA A 173 6.19 -20.14 6.31
N LEU A 174 5.59 -21.26 6.68
CA LEU A 174 6.08 -22.32 7.53
C LEU A 174 6.69 -23.46 6.70
N ALA A 175 7.74 -24.06 7.26
CA ALA A 175 8.39 -25.18 6.60
C ALA A 175 7.56 -26.47 6.76
N GLY A 176 7.28 -27.14 5.65
CA GLY A 176 6.52 -28.40 5.59
C GLY A 176 5.06 -28.23 5.19
N SER A 177 4.49 -27.03 5.31
CA SER A 177 3.23 -26.61 4.71
C SER A 177 3.48 -25.87 3.40
N ASP A 178 4.34 -24.84 3.39
CA ASP A 178 4.38 -23.86 2.28
C ASP A 178 5.69 -23.97 1.48
N TYR A 179 6.77 -24.38 2.16
CA TYR A 179 8.04 -24.65 1.53
C TYR A 179 8.84 -25.74 2.24
N THR A 180 9.84 -26.32 1.57
CA THR A 180 10.74 -27.30 2.20
C THR A 180 11.98 -26.62 2.78
N THR A 181 12.28 -26.86 4.07
CA THR A 181 13.53 -26.37 4.69
C THR A 181 14.73 -26.79 3.85
N THR A 182 15.53 -25.82 3.43
CA THR A 182 16.68 -26.04 2.56
C THR A 182 17.89 -25.34 3.16
N SER A 183 19.00 -26.06 3.29
CA SER A 183 20.28 -25.52 3.69
C SER A 183 21.40 -26.22 2.92
N GLY A 184 22.54 -25.56 2.80
CA GLY A 184 23.66 -26.13 2.04
C GLY A 184 24.80 -25.14 1.85
N THR A 185 25.68 -25.47 0.90
CA THR A 185 26.80 -24.63 0.50
C THR A 185 26.71 -24.36 -1.00
N VAL A 186 26.62 -23.09 -1.37
CA VAL A 186 26.78 -22.66 -2.76
C VAL A 186 28.27 -22.58 -3.09
N THR A 187 28.67 -23.06 -4.28
CA THR A 187 30.06 -23.05 -4.72
C THR A 187 30.18 -22.31 -6.04
N PHE A 188 30.99 -21.25 -6.03
CA PHE A 188 31.42 -20.55 -7.22
C PHE A 188 32.78 -21.10 -7.65
N ALA A 189 32.84 -21.71 -8.83
CA ALA A 189 34.13 -22.03 -9.44
C ALA A 189 34.92 -20.75 -9.78
N ALA A 190 36.21 -20.89 -10.09
CA ALA A 190 36.98 -19.78 -10.63
C ALA A 190 36.32 -19.24 -11.90
N GLY A 191 36.17 -17.92 -11.98
CA GLY A 191 35.50 -17.19 -13.07
C GLY A 191 33.97 -17.20 -13.01
N GLN A 192 33.34 -17.88 -12.04
CA GLN A 192 31.89 -17.82 -11.89
C GLN A 192 31.46 -16.62 -11.05
N VAL A 193 30.56 -15.82 -11.62
CA VAL A 193 29.99 -14.61 -11.00
C VAL A 193 28.54 -14.76 -10.57
N SER A 194 27.87 -15.85 -10.96
CA SER A 194 26.50 -16.14 -10.53
C SER A 194 26.30 -17.62 -10.21
N GLN A 195 25.46 -17.88 -9.22
CA GLN A 195 24.96 -19.19 -8.84
C GLN A 195 23.51 -19.07 -8.37
N THR A 196 22.80 -20.18 -8.29
CA THR A 196 21.42 -20.19 -7.78
C THR A 196 21.24 -21.14 -6.61
N ILE A 197 20.34 -20.75 -5.70
CA ILE A 197 19.74 -21.62 -4.70
C ILE A 197 18.32 -21.94 -5.20
N SER A 198 17.91 -23.21 -5.07
CA SER A 198 16.55 -23.64 -5.36
C SER A 198 15.91 -24.14 -4.07
N VAL A 199 14.76 -23.56 -3.71
CA VAL A 199 13.97 -23.96 -2.54
C VAL A 199 12.64 -24.53 -3.05
N PRO A 200 12.28 -25.79 -2.74
CA PRO A 200 10.99 -26.35 -3.12
C PRO A 200 9.85 -25.59 -2.45
N ILE A 201 8.85 -25.19 -3.24
CA ILE A 201 7.58 -24.62 -2.78
C ILE A 201 6.54 -25.74 -2.81
N ILE A 202 5.66 -25.73 -1.82
CA ILE A 202 4.55 -26.65 -1.71
C ILE A 202 3.31 -25.88 -2.17
N ASN A 203 2.55 -26.46 -3.09
CA ASN A 203 1.26 -25.92 -3.51
C ASN A 203 0.18 -26.78 -2.87
N ASP A 204 -0.82 -26.16 -2.26
CA ASP A 204 -1.97 -26.87 -1.75
C ASP A 204 -3.29 -26.46 -2.40
N ALA A 205 -4.37 -26.36 -1.62
CA ALA A 205 -5.71 -25.99 -2.08
C ALA A 205 -6.44 -25.11 -1.04
N THR A 206 -5.71 -24.64 -0.03
CA THR A 206 -6.20 -23.88 1.11
C THR A 206 -5.98 -22.41 0.77
N PRO A 207 -7.04 -21.59 0.74
CA PRO A 207 -6.85 -20.18 0.50
C PRO A 207 -6.10 -19.54 1.66
N GLU A 208 -4.99 -18.89 1.35
CA GLU A 208 -4.13 -18.24 2.33
C GLU A 208 -3.87 -16.78 1.95
N ASN A 209 -3.13 -16.10 2.83
CA ASN A 209 -2.54 -14.81 2.48
C ASN A 209 -1.24 -15.04 1.71
N ASP A 210 -0.75 -14.00 1.02
CA ASP A 210 0.62 -14.09 0.51
C ASP A 210 1.59 -14.22 1.68
N GLU A 211 2.43 -15.25 1.66
CA GLU A 211 3.28 -15.61 2.77
C GLU A 211 4.76 -15.36 2.49
N THR A 212 5.59 -15.29 3.54
CA THR A 212 7.03 -15.04 3.38
C THR A 212 7.91 -15.96 4.21
N PHE A 213 9.06 -16.35 3.66
CA PHE A 213 10.18 -16.95 4.40
C PHE A 213 11.49 -16.26 4.02
N THR A 214 12.57 -16.51 4.75
CA THR A 214 13.87 -15.88 4.49
C THR A 214 14.95 -16.90 4.16
N ILE A 215 15.97 -16.48 3.39
CA ILE A 215 17.20 -17.23 3.16
C ILE A 215 18.39 -16.37 3.58
N THR A 216 19.28 -16.92 4.41
CA THR A 216 20.47 -16.20 4.92
C THR A 216 21.75 -16.92 4.56
N LEU A 217 22.72 -16.16 4.03
CA LEU A 217 24.08 -16.62 3.74
C LEU A 217 24.95 -16.64 5.00
N SER A 218 25.89 -17.58 5.06
CA SER A 218 26.79 -17.75 6.20
C SER A 218 28.14 -18.34 5.77
N ASN A 219 29.13 -18.31 6.67
CA ASN A 219 30.39 -19.05 6.54
C ASN A 219 31.08 -18.93 5.16
N PRO A 220 31.32 -17.72 4.63
CA PRO A 220 31.98 -17.58 3.34
C PRO A 220 33.43 -18.08 3.41
N THR A 221 33.91 -18.70 2.33
CA THR A 221 35.32 -19.07 2.15
C THR A 221 35.78 -18.63 0.77
N GLY A 222 36.95 -17.99 0.69
CA GLY A 222 37.47 -17.43 -0.57
C GLY A 222 36.76 -16.15 -1.04
N ALA A 223 35.87 -15.61 -0.21
CA ALA A 223 35.15 -14.35 -0.39
C ALA A 223 34.68 -13.81 0.98
N THR A 224 34.15 -12.60 1.01
CA THR A 224 33.31 -12.07 2.11
C THR A 224 31.83 -12.12 1.73
N LEU A 225 30.92 -11.94 2.71
CA LEU A 225 29.52 -11.68 2.37
C LEU A 225 29.34 -10.19 2.07
N GLY A 226 28.58 -9.88 1.02
CA GLY A 226 28.17 -8.51 0.70
C GLY A 226 27.05 -8.01 1.63
N ALA A 227 26.60 -6.77 1.40
CA ALA A 227 25.55 -6.15 2.20
C ALA A 227 24.24 -6.95 2.18
N GLN A 228 23.89 -7.55 1.04
CA GLN A 228 22.69 -8.37 0.88
C GLN A 228 22.96 -9.84 1.20
N ALA A 229 23.18 -10.14 2.49
CA ALA A 229 23.39 -11.52 2.96
C ALA A 229 22.08 -12.30 3.19
N THR A 230 20.92 -11.64 3.14
CA THR A 230 19.60 -12.24 3.34
C THR A 230 18.68 -11.88 2.17
N THR A 231 17.75 -12.75 1.79
CA THR A 231 16.63 -12.41 0.91
C THR A 231 15.31 -12.91 1.52
N THR A 232 14.22 -12.20 1.27
CA THR A 232 12.87 -12.65 1.62
C THR A 232 12.21 -13.24 0.39
N VAL A 233 11.69 -14.45 0.49
CA VAL A 233 10.87 -15.07 -0.57
C VAL A 233 9.40 -14.87 -0.20
N LYS A 234 8.62 -14.29 -1.11
CA LYS A 234 7.17 -14.11 -0.99
C LYS A 234 6.44 -15.13 -1.87
N ILE A 235 5.68 -16.02 -1.25
CA ILE A 235 4.81 -16.99 -1.94
C ILE A 235 3.48 -16.28 -2.21
N LEU A 236 3.03 -16.34 -3.47
CA LEU A 236 1.79 -15.74 -3.91
C LEU A 236 0.72 -16.82 -4.04
N ASP A 237 -0.29 -16.76 -3.17
CA ASP A 237 -1.42 -17.71 -3.11
C ASP A 237 -2.18 -17.72 -4.43
N ASN A 238 -2.67 -18.90 -4.82
CA ASN A 238 -3.48 -19.08 -6.02
C ASN A 238 -4.78 -19.87 -5.80
N ASP A 239 -5.17 -20.10 -4.55
CA ASP A 239 -6.23 -21.03 -4.18
C ASP A 239 -7.56 -20.34 -3.82
N ASN A 240 -7.58 -19.00 -3.80
CA ASN A 240 -8.82 -18.24 -3.69
C ASN A 240 -9.90 -18.68 -4.72
N PRO A 241 -11.11 -19.11 -4.28
CA PRO A 241 -12.16 -19.53 -5.21
C PRO A 241 -12.67 -18.38 -6.08
N ALA A 242 -13.31 -18.72 -7.20
CA ALA A 242 -13.94 -17.75 -8.07
C ALA A 242 -15.04 -16.96 -7.32
N LEU A 243 -15.07 -15.63 -7.51
CA LEU A 243 -15.96 -14.70 -6.81
C LEU A 243 -17.45 -15.12 -6.82
N GLY A 244 -17.93 -15.70 -7.93
CA GLY A 244 -19.32 -16.13 -8.07
C GLY A 244 -19.72 -17.38 -7.26
N ASN A 245 -18.75 -18.03 -6.61
CA ASN A 245 -18.98 -19.20 -5.76
C ASN A 245 -18.98 -18.87 -4.27
N LEU A 246 -18.58 -17.66 -3.88
CA LEU A 246 -18.51 -17.27 -2.47
C LEU A 246 -19.89 -17.29 -1.81
N VAL A 247 -19.95 -17.79 -0.57
CA VAL A 247 -21.15 -17.75 0.27
C VAL A 247 -20.87 -16.99 1.55
N GLY A 248 -21.74 -16.03 1.88
CA GLY A 248 -21.66 -15.27 3.12
C GLY A 248 -22.24 -16.06 4.30
N GLU A 249 -21.53 -16.08 5.43
CA GLU A 249 -22.02 -16.64 6.69
C GLU A 249 -21.60 -15.78 7.89
N THR A 250 -22.30 -15.94 9.02
CA THR A 250 -21.93 -15.26 10.27
C THR A 250 -20.77 -15.97 10.95
N ALA A 251 -19.62 -15.31 11.06
CA ALA A 251 -18.46 -15.78 11.80
C ALA A 251 -18.60 -15.51 13.30
N VAL A 252 -19.09 -14.31 13.67
CA VAL A 252 -19.23 -13.88 15.07
C VAL A 252 -20.55 -13.12 15.23
N SER A 253 -21.21 -13.30 16.37
CA SER A 253 -22.44 -12.59 16.74
C SER A 253 -22.38 -12.04 18.16
N GLY A 254 -23.32 -11.15 18.50
CA GLY A 254 -23.43 -10.58 19.85
C GLY A 254 -22.52 -9.38 20.08
N LEU A 255 -22.16 -8.67 19.02
CA LEU A 255 -21.45 -7.40 19.07
C LEU A 255 -22.45 -6.24 19.06
N ASN A 256 -22.03 -5.08 19.54
CA ASN A 256 -22.79 -3.83 19.48
C ASN A 256 -22.12 -2.92 18.44
N GLN A 257 -22.76 -2.72 17.28
CA GLN A 257 -22.27 -1.84 16.21
C GLN A 257 -20.75 -1.99 15.94
N PRO A 258 -20.29 -3.19 15.52
CA PRO A 258 -18.90 -3.38 15.12
C PRO A 258 -18.56 -2.44 13.97
N ALA A 259 -17.52 -1.63 14.13
CA ALA A 259 -17.13 -0.61 13.17
C ALA A 259 -15.86 -1.00 12.40
N ALA A 260 -14.90 -1.65 13.06
CA ALA A 260 -13.66 -2.12 12.45
C ALA A 260 -13.13 -3.36 13.17
N MET A 261 -12.27 -4.12 12.50
CA MET A 261 -11.61 -5.29 13.07
C MET A 261 -10.14 -5.37 12.68
N ASP A 262 -9.33 -6.15 13.39
CA ASP A 262 -7.99 -6.54 12.97
C ASP A 262 -7.56 -7.81 13.74
N TRP A 263 -6.52 -8.50 13.29
CA TRP A 263 -6.07 -9.78 13.85
C TRP A 263 -4.70 -9.68 14.49
N THR A 264 -4.46 -10.54 15.48
CA THR A 264 -3.09 -10.85 15.88
C THR A 264 -2.38 -11.58 14.72
N PRO A 265 -1.06 -11.37 14.53
CA PRO A 265 -0.32 -11.97 13.42
C PRO A 265 -0.34 -13.51 13.37
N ASP A 266 -0.62 -14.19 14.49
CA ASP A 266 -0.81 -15.64 14.58
C ASP A 266 -2.22 -16.11 14.17
N GLY A 267 -3.09 -15.16 13.79
CA GLY A 267 -4.48 -15.35 13.43
C GLY A 267 -5.42 -15.81 14.54
N ARG A 268 -4.91 -16.02 15.76
CA ARG A 268 -5.72 -16.57 16.85
C ARG A 268 -6.80 -15.60 17.33
N TYR A 269 -6.44 -14.34 17.53
CA TYR A 269 -7.34 -13.34 18.09
C TYR A 269 -7.77 -12.35 17.01
N MET A 270 -9.09 -12.22 16.83
CA MET A 270 -9.67 -11.08 16.13
C MET A 270 -10.11 -10.05 17.18
N LEU A 271 -9.65 -8.82 17.02
CA LEU A 271 -10.03 -7.68 17.85
C LEU A 271 -11.05 -6.85 17.09
N VAL A 272 -12.20 -6.61 17.71
CA VAL A 272 -13.32 -5.91 17.07
C VAL A 272 -13.58 -4.61 17.80
N ALA A 273 -13.35 -3.49 17.15
CA ALA A 273 -13.73 -2.16 17.61
C ALA A 273 -15.23 -1.95 17.43
N GLN A 274 -15.93 -1.67 18.52
CA GLN A 274 -17.33 -1.27 18.51
C GLN A 274 -17.43 0.25 18.59
N LYS A 275 -18.42 0.82 17.91
CA LYS A 275 -18.61 2.28 17.81
C LYS A 275 -18.71 2.97 19.18
N ASP A 276 -19.30 2.29 20.16
CA ASP A 276 -19.47 2.71 21.55
C ASP A 276 -18.17 2.78 22.39
N GLY A 277 -17.03 2.40 21.80
CA GLY A 277 -15.72 2.48 22.43
C GLY A 277 -15.26 1.23 23.17
N VAL A 278 -15.98 0.12 23.04
CA VAL A 278 -15.53 -1.16 23.57
C VAL A 278 -14.80 -1.94 22.49
N VAL A 279 -13.62 -2.47 22.80
CA VAL A 279 -12.92 -3.42 21.92
C VAL A 279 -13.16 -4.84 22.41
N ARG A 280 -13.75 -5.67 21.57
CA ARG A 280 -14.07 -7.08 21.88
C ARG A 280 -12.98 -8.00 21.37
N VAL A 281 -12.77 -9.11 22.08
CA VAL A 281 -11.81 -10.16 21.69
C VAL A 281 -12.57 -11.40 21.26
N VAL A 282 -12.28 -11.88 20.06
CA VAL A 282 -12.73 -13.18 19.56
C VAL A 282 -11.50 -14.09 19.56
N ASP A 283 -11.54 -15.15 20.37
CA ASP A 283 -10.48 -16.16 20.46
C ASP A 283 -10.89 -17.38 19.63
N ASN A 284 -10.24 -17.55 18.48
CA ASN A 284 -10.49 -18.64 17.53
C ASN A 284 -11.99 -18.86 17.24
N GLY A 285 -12.65 -17.81 16.76
CA GLY A 285 -14.08 -17.79 16.43
C GLY A 285 -15.03 -17.60 17.64
N THR A 286 -14.53 -17.63 18.88
CA THR A 286 -15.37 -17.50 20.08
C THR A 286 -15.27 -16.10 20.70
N LEU A 287 -16.39 -15.37 20.73
CA LEU A 287 -16.46 -14.07 21.41
C LEU A 287 -16.28 -14.22 22.93
N ARG A 288 -15.27 -13.53 23.48
CA ARG A 288 -15.00 -13.52 24.93
C ARG A 288 -15.97 -12.61 25.67
N SER A 289 -16.26 -12.95 26.92
CA SER A 289 -17.12 -12.13 27.79
C SER A 289 -16.43 -10.82 28.19
N THR A 290 -15.13 -10.88 28.52
CA THR A 290 -14.32 -9.74 28.92
C THR A 290 -13.78 -9.02 27.67
N PRO A 291 -13.98 -7.70 27.53
CA PRO A 291 -13.40 -6.93 26.44
C PRO A 291 -11.87 -6.79 26.59
N LEU A 292 -11.21 -6.41 25.50
CA LEU A 292 -9.81 -5.99 25.51
C LEU A 292 -9.65 -4.71 26.34
N ILE A 293 -10.50 -3.72 26.05
CA ILE A 293 -10.57 -2.42 26.71
C ILE A 293 -11.97 -1.83 26.54
N ASP A 294 -12.38 -0.97 27.49
CA ASP A 294 -13.61 -0.19 27.45
C ASP A 294 -13.24 1.29 27.59
N LEU A 295 -13.40 2.04 26.50
CA LEU A 295 -13.14 3.48 26.41
C LEU A 295 -14.44 4.29 26.25
N SER A 296 -15.59 3.68 26.57
CA SER A 296 -16.91 4.30 26.35
C SER A 296 -17.09 5.65 27.05
N SER A 297 -16.38 5.91 28.15
CA SER A 297 -16.44 7.20 28.84
C SER A 297 -15.63 8.32 28.18
N GLU A 298 -14.77 7.99 27.21
CA GLU A 298 -13.84 8.92 26.56
C GLU A 298 -14.21 9.18 25.09
N ILE A 299 -14.98 8.28 24.49
CA ILE A 299 -15.37 8.36 23.09
C ILE A 299 -16.64 9.17 22.95
N ASN A 300 -16.74 9.91 21.84
CA ASN A 300 -17.97 10.57 21.45
C ASN A 300 -18.73 9.67 20.46
N ASP A 301 -19.71 8.91 20.96
CA ASP A 301 -20.59 8.06 20.14
C ASP A 301 -21.83 8.85 19.70
N PHE A 302 -21.69 9.62 18.62
CA PHE A 302 -22.78 10.46 18.09
C PHE A 302 -22.70 10.59 16.57
N GLY A 303 -23.82 10.30 15.87
CA GLY A 303 -23.83 10.32 14.40
C GLY A 303 -22.86 9.29 13.84
N ASP A 304 -21.96 9.69 12.95
CA ASP A 304 -20.92 8.82 12.38
C ASP A 304 -19.68 8.73 13.26
N ARG A 305 -19.65 9.42 14.41
CA ARG A 305 -18.52 9.43 15.33
C ARG A 305 -18.54 8.19 16.23
N GLY A 306 -17.37 7.81 16.70
CA GLY A 306 -17.18 6.70 17.64
C GLY A 306 -15.74 6.19 17.57
N LEU A 307 -15.53 4.95 18.01
CA LEU A 307 -14.32 4.19 17.71
C LEU A 307 -14.43 3.55 16.33
N LEU A 308 -13.74 4.13 15.34
CA LEU A 308 -13.93 3.78 13.93
C LEU A 308 -12.74 3.06 13.30
N GLY A 309 -11.58 3.01 13.96
CA GLY A 309 -10.41 2.31 13.46
C GLY A 309 -9.64 1.57 14.55
N ILE A 310 -9.10 0.41 14.19
CA ILE A 310 -8.24 -0.41 15.02
C ILE A 310 -7.10 -0.96 14.16
N ALA A 311 -5.89 -1.03 14.71
CA ALA A 311 -4.79 -1.79 14.13
C ALA A 311 -4.01 -2.53 15.21
N VAL A 312 -3.51 -3.72 14.89
CA VAL A 312 -2.65 -4.55 15.72
C VAL A 312 -1.22 -4.42 15.19
N ASN A 313 -0.25 -4.33 16.10
CA ASN A 313 1.15 -4.28 15.67
C ASN A 313 1.53 -5.58 14.90
N PRO A 314 2.13 -5.50 13.70
CA PRO A 314 2.53 -6.70 12.95
C PRO A 314 3.53 -7.59 13.69
N ASN A 315 4.26 -7.03 14.65
CA ASN A 315 5.18 -7.76 15.54
C ASN A 315 4.57 -8.01 16.93
N PHE A 316 3.25 -8.25 17.01
CA PHE A 316 2.49 -8.35 18.25
C PHE A 316 3.08 -9.32 19.28
N ALA A 317 3.81 -10.36 18.87
CA ALA A 317 4.46 -11.28 19.81
C ALA A 317 5.52 -10.60 20.69
N THR A 318 6.20 -9.58 20.18
CA THR A 318 7.25 -8.83 20.89
C THR A 318 6.83 -7.42 21.26
N ASN A 319 5.87 -6.86 20.51
CA ASN A 319 5.39 -5.50 20.66
C ASN A 319 3.87 -5.49 20.81
N HIS A 320 3.40 -5.61 22.06
CA HIS A 320 1.99 -5.93 22.39
C HIS A 320 1.08 -4.70 22.27
N TYR A 321 1.25 -3.91 21.22
CA TYR A 321 0.53 -2.66 21.00
C TYR A 321 -0.70 -2.86 20.11
N VAL A 322 -1.78 -2.20 20.52
CA VAL A 322 -3.01 -2.01 19.72
C VAL A 322 -3.24 -0.51 19.57
N TYR A 323 -3.65 -0.10 18.38
CA TYR A 323 -3.85 1.28 17.97
C TYR A 323 -5.34 1.52 17.77
N LEU A 324 -5.85 2.63 18.29
CA LEU A 324 -7.28 2.95 18.30
C LEU A 324 -7.49 4.36 17.78
N LEU A 325 -8.32 4.50 16.75
CA LEU A 325 -8.66 5.75 16.09
C LEU A 325 -10.13 6.09 16.35
N TYR A 326 -10.36 7.18 17.07
CA TYR A 326 -11.71 7.55 17.51
C TYR A 326 -11.93 9.06 17.59
N THR A 327 -13.21 9.44 17.51
CA THR A 327 -13.66 10.77 17.92
C THR A 327 -13.80 10.80 19.43
N TYR A 328 -13.31 11.86 20.05
CA TYR A 328 -13.04 11.92 21.48
C TYR A 328 -13.90 12.99 22.15
N ASP A 329 -14.41 12.69 23.34
CA ASP A 329 -15.01 13.66 24.26
C ASP A 329 -13.94 14.18 25.23
N PRO A 330 -13.47 15.43 25.08
CA PRO A 330 -12.51 16.00 26.02
C PRO A 330 -13.04 15.98 27.46
N PRO A 331 -12.16 15.94 28.49
CA PRO A 331 -12.60 15.83 29.88
C PRO A 331 -13.52 16.98 30.30
N GLU A 332 -13.40 18.14 29.65
CA GLU A 332 -14.24 19.33 29.86
C GLU A 332 -15.71 19.16 29.46
N THR A 333 -16.06 18.11 28.70
CA THR A 333 -17.46 17.74 28.40
C THR A 333 -18.19 17.28 29.67
N ALA A 334 -17.45 16.77 30.66
CA ALA A 334 -18.00 16.34 31.93
C ALA A 334 -18.65 17.53 32.68
N GLY A 335 -19.95 17.41 32.94
CA GLY A 335 -20.72 18.47 33.62
C GLY A 335 -21.26 19.56 32.69
N GLN A 336 -21.03 19.47 31.38
CA GLN A 336 -21.71 20.31 30.40
C GLN A 336 -23.15 19.84 30.15
N SER A 337 -23.93 20.66 29.44
CA SER A 337 -25.29 20.33 29.02
C SER A 337 -25.52 20.76 27.57
N GLY A 338 -26.58 20.25 26.93
CA GLY A 338 -26.82 20.49 25.51
C GLY A 338 -25.69 19.92 24.64
N LEU A 339 -25.39 20.56 23.51
CA LEU A 339 -24.42 20.05 22.52
C LEU A 339 -22.98 19.87 23.05
N ALA A 340 -22.64 20.52 24.16
CA ALA A 340 -21.35 20.44 24.82
C ALA A 340 -21.16 19.22 25.74
N ALA A 341 -22.24 18.50 26.09
CA ALA A 341 -22.15 17.31 26.93
C ALA A 341 -21.52 16.12 26.20
N ALA A 342 -21.10 15.11 26.95
CA ALA A 342 -20.62 13.84 26.40
C ALA A 342 -21.68 13.19 25.49
N ASP A 343 -21.24 12.52 24.44
CA ASP A 343 -22.07 11.89 23.40
C ASP A 343 -23.09 12.84 22.76
N GLN A 344 -22.70 14.10 22.52
CA GLN A 344 -23.55 15.08 21.83
C GLN A 344 -22.89 15.65 20.57
N GLY A 345 -23.73 16.16 19.66
CA GLY A 345 -23.35 16.65 18.32
C GLY A 345 -22.67 18.02 18.25
N GLY A 346 -22.14 18.55 19.34
CA GLY A 346 -21.27 19.72 19.26
C GLY A 346 -19.97 19.41 18.51
N ASN A 347 -19.18 20.42 18.12
CA ASN A 347 -17.87 20.16 17.51
C ASN A 347 -17.01 19.29 18.45
N ARG A 348 -16.29 18.32 17.88
CA ARG A 348 -15.39 17.44 18.63
C ARG A 348 -14.05 17.28 17.90
N PRO A 349 -13.01 16.84 18.61
CA PRO A 349 -11.77 16.45 17.97
C PRO A 349 -11.61 14.91 17.93
N CYS A 350 -10.61 14.44 17.20
CA CYS A 350 -10.26 13.01 17.15
C CYS A 350 -8.87 12.73 17.71
N ARG A 351 -8.60 11.46 18.04
CA ARG A 351 -7.28 10.96 18.44
C ARG A 351 -6.97 9.62 17.81
N LEU A 352 -5.69 9.44 17.49
CA LEU A 352 -5.09 8.12 17.36
C LEU A 352 -4.25 7.85 18.61
N VAL A 353 -4.59 6.79 19.33
CA VAL A 353 -3.84 6.36 20.51
C VAL A 353 -3.31 4.96 20.33
N ARG A 354 -2.39 4.59 21.23
CA ARG A 354 -1.86 3.24 21.35
C ARG A 354 -1.93 2.80 22.81
N VAL A 355 -2.34 1.56 23.03
CA VAL A 355 -2.34 0.90 24.34
C VAL A 355 -1.50 -0.36 24.31
N THR A 356 -1.03 -0.79 25.48
CA THR A 356 -0.27 -2.04 25.67
C THR A 356 -1.21 -3.13 26.18
N VAL A 357 -1.16 -4.29 25.56
CA VAL A 357 -1.98 -5.47 25.86
C VAL A 357 -1.18 -6.49 26.64
N ASP A 358 -1.75 -7.04 27.70
CA ASP A 358 -1.24 -8.26 28.30
C ASP A 358 -1.56 -9.43 27.35
N SER A 359 -0.56 -9.91 26.61
CA SER A 359 -0.70 -11.00 25.62
C SER A 359 -1.20 -12.33 26.18
N SER A 360 -1.15 -12.55 27.50
CA SER A 360 -1.66 -13.78 28.12
C SER A 360 -3.17 -13.71 28.39
N THR A 361 -3.65 -12.54 28.76
CA THR A 361 -5.06 -12.30 29.09
C THR A 361 -5.85 -11.67 27.95
N MET A 362 -5.18 -11.04 26.99
CA MET A 362 -5.75 -10.12 26.00
C MET A 362 -6.61 -9.05 26.67
N ILE A 363 -6.04 -8.37 27.67
CA ILE A 363 -6.61 -7.18 28.31
C ILE A 363 -5.58 -6.06 28.17
N ALA A 364 -6.00 -4.90 27.70
CA ALA A 364 -5.14 -3.73 27.62
C ALA A 364 -5.06 -3.02 28.98
N ASP A 365 -3.90 -2.43 29.28
CA ASP A 365 -3.75 -1.51 30.40
C ASP A 365 -4.15 -0.09 29.95
N PRO A 366 -5.27 0.48 30.42
CA PRO A 366 -5.67 1.84 30.04
C PRO A 366 -4.64 2.88 30.47
N ALA A 367 -3.87 2.63 31.54
CA ALA A 367 -2.83 3.56 31.99
C ALA A 367 -1.60 3.59 31.06
N SER A 368 -1.51 2.67 30.10
CA SER A 368 -0.44 2.61 29.11
C SER A 368 -0.74 3.42 27.83
N GLU A 369 -1.88 4.13 27.79
CA GLU A 369 -2.29 4.92 26.63
C GLU A 369 -1.24 5.98 26.26
N VAL A 370 -0.92 6.05 24.98
CA VAL A 370 -0.11 7.11 24.37
C VAL A 370 -0.87 7.70 23.19
N VAL A 371 -1.16 9.01 23.25
CA VAL A 371 -1.69 9.76 22.09
C VAL A 371 -0.58 9.96 21.07
N LEU A 372 -0.73 9.34 19.89
CA LEU A 372 0.24 9.42 18.80
C LEU A 372 -0.05 10.61 17.88
N VAL A 373 -1.32 10.79 17.51
CA VAL A 373 -1.81 11.90 16.69
C VAL A 373 -3.04 12.51 17.36
N GLY A 374 -3.13 13.83 17.33
CA GLY A 374 -4.16 14.55 18.08
C GLY A 374 -3.70 14.95 19.49
N LYS A 375 -2.40 15.18 19.73
CA LYS A 375 -1.92 15.65 21.05
C LYS A 375 -2.49 17.03 21.40
N ASN A 376 -2.78 17.86 20.39
CA ASN A 376 -3.45 19.13 20.56
C ASN A 376 -4.97 19.05 20.28
N SER A 377 -5.53 17.88 19.93
CA SER A 377 -6.97 17.62 19.88
C SER A 377 -7.59 17.74 21.27
N THR A 378 -7.84 18.97 21.68
CA THR A 378 -8.25 19.37 23.02
C THR A 378 -9.41 20.36 22.94
N TRP A 379 -10.16 20.47 24.04
CA TRP A 379 -11.27 21.41 24.16
C TRP A 379 -10.88 22.85 23.79
N ALA A 380 -9.68 23.29 24.20
CA ALA A 380 -9.20 24.65 23.96
C ALA A 380 -9.03 25.01 22.48
N TYR A 381 -8.87 24.01 21.60
CA TYR A 381 -8.70 24.18 20.16
C TYR A 381 -9.91 23.67 19.36
N THR A 382 -11.00 23.31 20.05
CA THR A 382 -12.32 23.05 19.47
C THR A 382 -13.12 24.35 19.49
N SER A 383 -13.53 24.84 18.31
CA SER A 383 -14.02 26.21 18.19
C SER A 383 -15.34 26.47 18.91
N ARG A 384 -16.31 25.55 18.76
CA ARG A 384 -17.64 25.63 19.35
C ARG A 384 -18.12 24.24 19.78
N PRO A 385 -17.60 23.69 20.88
CA PRO A 385 -18.08 22.41 21.41
C PRO A 385 -19.55 22.48 21.86
N ASP A 386 -20.09 23.68 22.06
CA ASP A 386 -21.47 24.00 22.43
C ASP A 386 -22.42 24.23 21.24
N ALA A 387 -21.93 24.14 20.00
CA ALA A 387 -22.72 24.31 18.79
C ALA A 387 -22.40 23.23 17.76
N ASN A 388 -23.34 22.95 16.86
CA ASN A 388 -23.16 22.00 15.77
C ASN A 388 -22.87 22.78 14.49
N SER A 389 -21.65 22.66 13.95
CA SER A 389 -21.30 23.35 12.71
C SER A 389 -21.80 22.66 11.45
N GLY A 390 -22.38 21.47 11.55
CA GLY A 390 -23.07 20.77 10.47
C GLY A 390 -24.30 21.52 9.94
N GLY A 391 -24.85 22.47 10.73
CA GLY A 391 -25.99 23.30 10.34
C GLY A 391 -25.72 24.82 10.29
N ASP A 392 -24.50 25.26 10.60
CA ASP A 392 -24.17 26.67 10.70
C ASP A 392 -22.80 26.98 10.06
N PRO A 393 -22.76 27.51 8.82
CA PRO A 393 -21.52 27.88 8.16
C PRO A 393 -20.83 29.06 8.84
N SER A 394 -21.51 29.80 9.73
CA SER A 394 -20.98 30.99 10.41
C SER A 394 -20.04 30.66 11.57
N ILE A 395 -19.96 29.39 11.99
CA ILE A 395 -19.01 28.92 13.00
C ILE A 395 -17.60 28.83 12.41
N VAL A 396 -16.63 29.39 13.14
CA VAL A 396 -15.20 29.32 12.78
C VAL A 396 -14.67 27.89 12.89
N PRO A 397 -13.71 27.47 12.04
CA PRO A 397 -13.15 26.13 12.07
C PRO A 397 -12.43 25.83 13.38
N SER A 398 -12.53 24.58 13.85
CA SER A 398 -11.66 24.08 14.91
C SER A 398 -10.23 23.88 14.39
N GLY A 399 -9.25 23.86 15.30
CA GLY A 399 -7.85 23.62 14.95
C GLY A 399 -7.18 24.75 14.17
N ILE A 400 -7.78 25.94 14.15
CA ILE A 400 -7.23 27.12 13.46
C ILE A 400 -7.31 28.32 14.39
N VAL A 401 -6.20 29.04 14.55
CA VAL A 401 -6.16 30.25 15.37
C VAL A 401 -7.03 31.32 14.72
N ASN A 402 -8.02 31.80 15.47
CA ASN A 402 -9.00 32.76 14.97
C ASN A 402 -9.13 34.02 15.84
N GLY A 403 -8.34 34.11 16.91
CA GLY A 403 -8.30 35.29 17.80
C GLY A 403 -9.57 35.52 18.62
N THR A 404 -10.59 34.65 18.52
CA THR A 404 -11.86 34.76 19.23
C THR A 404 -12.10 33.54 20.12
N THR A 405 -12.36 32.38 19.51
CA THR A 405 -12.57 31.11 20.21
C THR A 405 -11.29 30.34 20.43
N ILE A 406 -10.29 30.51 19.54
CA ILE A 406 -9.03 29.77 19.59
C ILE A 406 -7.85 30.75 19.59
N THR A 407 -7.00 30.60 20.60
CA THR A 407 -5.67 31.23 20.71
C THR A 407 -4.64 30.18 21.09
N ALA A 408 -3.42 30.28 20.57
CA ALA A 408 -2.34 29.33 20.85
C ALA A 408 -0.97 30.05 20.87
N PRO A 409 0.02 29.53 21.62
CA PRO A 409 1.39 30.00 21.52
C PRO A 409 1.98 29.67 20.15
N ALA A 410 2.92 30.51 19.68
CA ALA A 410 3.55 30.34 18.37
C ALA A 410 4.18 28.95 18.13
N SER A 411 4.63 28.27 19.19
CA SER A 411 5.19 26.91 19.10
C SER A 411 4.18 25.82 18.73
N GLN A 412 2.88 26.08 18.86
CA GLN A 412 1.80 25.16 18.49
C GLN A 412 1.10 25.57 17.19
N ILE A 413 1.58 26.61 16.51
CA ILE A 413 1.02 27.11 15.27
C ILE A 413 1.93 26.67 14.11
N GLU A 414 1.32 26.11 13.08
CA GLU A 414 1.95 25.85 11.80
C GLU A 414 1.32 26.75 10.75
N THR A 415 2.14 27.65 10.20
CA THR A 415 1.69 28.65 9.24
C THR A 415 1.90 28.16 7.81
N GLY A 416 0.81 28.07 7.03
CA GLY A 416 0.85 27.75 5.61
C GLY A 416 0.72 28.97 4.68
N ALA A 417 0.66 28.71 3.38
CA ALA A 417 0.31 29.71 2.36
C ALA A 417 -1.16 29.60 1.89
N GLN A 418 -1.80 28.47 2.17
CA GLN A 418 -3.17 28.16 1.78
C GLN A 418 -4.17 28.87 2.69
N ASP A 419 -5.25 29.39 2.10
CA ASP A 419 -6.35 29.96 2.86
C ASP A 419 -7.33 28.86 3.26
N ASN A 420 -7.47 28.67 4.57
CA ASN A 420 -8.28 27.62 5.19
C ASN A 420 -9.75 28.03 5.40
N ASP A 421 -10.10 29.29 5.15
CA ASP A 421 -11.46 29.79 5.26
C ASP A 421 -11.65 31.05 4.37
N PRO A 422 -12.17 30.89 3.14
CA PRO A 422 -12.27 31.97 2.16
C PRO A 422 -13.21 33.09 2.60
N ASP A 423 -14.13 32.81 3.53
CA ASP A 423 -15.15 33.76 3.96
C ASP A 423 -14.66 34.66 5.11
N ARG A 424 -13.48 34.38 5.68
CA ARG A 424 -13.00 35.03 6.92
C ARG A 424 -11.54 35.47 6.83
N ALA A 425 -11.32 36.77 6.62
CA ALA A 425 -9.98 37.35 6.66
C ALA A 425 -9.35 37.28 8.07
N GLY A 426 -8.06 36.91 8.14
CA GLY A 426 -7.25 36.94 9.37
C GLY A 426 -7.17 35.65 10.19
N ILE A 427 -8.00 34.65 9.88
CA ILE A 427 -7.90 33.28 10.45
C ILE A 427 -7.22 32.29 9.50
N GLN A 428 -6.81 32.81 8.35
CA GLN A 428 -6.22 32.09 7.23
C GLN A 428 -4.87 31.53 7.69
N ASN A 429 -4.51 30.34 7.19
CA ASN A 429 -3.20 29.70 7.30
C ASN A 429 -2.56 29.42 8.68
N GLN A 430 -3.21 29.74 9.80
CA GLN A 430 -2.65 29.52 11.14
C GLN A 430 -3.20 28.24 11.78
N ASN A 431 -2.71 27.09 11.33
CA ASN A 431 -3.18 25.79 11.81
C ASN A 431 -2.59 25.45 13.17
N ILE A 432 -3.38 24.81 14.02
CA ILE A 432 -2.88 24.16 15.23
C ILE A 432 -2.17 22.88 14.81
N ARG A 433 -0.94 22.70 15.29
CA ARG A 433 -0.17 21.48 15.09
C ARG A 433 -0.90 20.30 15.72
N ASP A 434 -0.91 19.16 15.05
CA ASP A 434 -1.40 17.88 15.56
C ASP A 434 -2.84 17.96 16.12
N TYR A 435 -3.73 18.66 15.39
CA TYR A 435 -5.16 18.74 15.66
C TYR A 435 -5.94 18.01 14.58
N LEU A 436 -6.83 17.10 15.00
CA LEU A 436 -7.73 16.36 14.10
C LEU A 436 -9.14 16.93 14.27
N ALA A 437 -9.61 17.65 13.25
CA ALA A 437 -10.86 18.40 13.33
C ALA A 437 -12.09 17.57 12.97
N THR A 438 -13.16 17.75 13.75
CA THR A 438 -14.49 17.20 13.46
C THR A 438 -15.53 18.25 13.84
N ASP A 439 -15.71 19.23 12.95
CA ASP A 439 -16.66 20.33 13.12
C ASP A 439 -18.11 19.89 12.80
N SER A 440 -18.27 18.76 12.12
CA SER A 440 -19.54 18.10 11.79
C SER A 440 -19.72 16.81 12.58
N ASP A 441 -20.93 16.26 12.64
CA ASP A 441 -21.22 14.92 13.19
C ASP A 441 -20.91 13.77 12.21
N SER A 442 -20.29 14.12 11.08
CA SER A 442 -19.82 13.20 10.03
C SER A 442 -18.42 13.61 9.50
N HIS A 443 -17.85 12.79 8.62
CA HIS A 443 -16.53 12.93 7.98
C HIS A 443 -15.38 13.18 8.95
N SER A 444 -15.40 12.51 10.10
CA SER A 444 -14.43 12.73 11.17
C SER A 444 -13.08 12.08 10.85
N ILE A 445 -13.06 10.76 10.92
CA ILE A 445 -11.93 9.86 10.73
C ILE A 445 -12.40 8.62 9.98
N GLY A 446 -11.46 7.83 9.47
CA GLY A 446 -11.79 6.57 8.82
C GLY A 446 -11.08 5.39 9.47
N ALA A 447 -10.02 4.92 8.83
CA ALA A 447 -9.33 3.69 9.18
C ALA A 447 -7.88 3.95 9.62
N VAL A 448 -7.28 2.93 10.24
CA VAL A 448 -5.86 2.89 10.57
C VAL A 448 -5.33 1.50 10.23
N HIS A 449 -4.24 1.42 9.48
CA HIS A 449 -3.62 0.16 9.06
C HIS A 449 -2.10 0.29 9.06
N PHE A 450 -1.41 -0.80 9.34
CA PHE A 450 0.02 -0.88 9.05
C PHE A 450 0.23 -1.03 7.55
N GLY A 451 1.12 -0.22 7.00
CA GLY A 451 1.58 -0.39 5.63
C GLY A 451 2.58 -1.54 5.51
N PRO A 452 2.81 -2.03 4.28
CA PRO A 452 3.82 -3.07 4.00
C PRO A 452 5.26 -2.62 4.31
N ASP A 453 5.47 -1.33 4.57
CA ASP A 453 6.73 -0.74 4.99
C ASP A 453 6.90 -0.65 6.53
N GLY A 454 5.92 -1.13 7.28
CA GLY A 454 5.93 -1.16 8.75
C GLY A 454 5.55 0.15 9.43
N TYR A 455 5.20 1.20 8.68
CA TYR A 455 4.66 2.44 9.25
C TYR A 455 3.15 2.36 9.43
N LEU A 456 2.61 3.24 10.26
CA LEU A 456 1.17 3.31 10.50
C LEU A 456 0.56 4.35 9.57
N TYR A 457 -0.53 3.98 8.91
CA TYR A 457 -1.29 4.84 8.02
C TYR A 457 -2.67 5.07 8.60
N MET A 458 -3.19 6.29 8.49
CA MET A 458 -4.54 6.61 8.96
C MET A 458 -5.24 7.64 8.08
N THR A 459 -6.56 7.53 7.94
CA THR A 459 -7.37 8.52 7.22
C THR A 459 -8.07 9.49 8.17
N VAL A 460 -8.11 10.75 7.75
CA VAL A 460 -8.78 11.85 8.43
C VAL A 460 -9.70 12.50 7.41
N GLY A 461 -11.00 12.53 7.70
CA GLY A 461 -11.96 13.20 6.84
C GLY A 461 -11.80 14.71 6.88
N ASP A 462 -12.54 15.42 6.05
CA ASP A 462 -12.52 16.87 6.01
C ASP A 462 -13.12 17.49 7.28
N GLY A 463 -13.92 16.73 8.03
CA GLY A 463 -14.58 17.12 9.28
C GLY A 463 -15.60 18.23 9.11
N THR A 464 -16.12 18.44 7.90
CA THR A 464 -17.02 19.55 7.54
C THR A 464 -18.44 19.08 7.21
N SER A 465 -19.36 20.03 7.00
CA SER A 465 -20.77 19.72 6.77
C SER A 465 -21.02 19.09 5.39
N TYR A 466 -21.84 18.05 5.33
CA TYR A 466 -22.43 17.53 4.09
C TYR A 466 -23.73 18.25 3.68
N ASN A 467 -24.30 19.10 4.55
CA ASN A 467 -25.62 19.71 4.33
C ASN A 467 -25.59 20.98 3.46
N PHE A 468 -24.42 21.61 3.27
CA PHE A 468 -24.27 22.85 2.53
C PHE A 468 -22.84 23.03 2.00
N VAL A 469 -22.62 24.07 1.19
CA VAL A 469 -21.27 24.47 0.73
C VAL A 469 -20.47 24.98 1.92
N ASP A 470 -19.66 24.11 2.52
CA ASP A 470 -18.89 24.47 3.72
C ASP A 470 -17.60 25.22 3.33
N PRO A 471 -17.42 26.49 3.73
CA PRO A 471 -16.20 27.24 3.39
C PRO A 471 -14.95 26.63 4.02
N ARG A 472 -15.08 25.87 5.11
CA ARG A 472 -13.94 25.25 5.80
C ARG A 472 -13.37 24.07 5.04
N ALA A 473 -14.10 23.49 4.08
CA ALA A 473 -13.65 22.33 3.31
C ALA A 473 -12.36 22.62 2.54
N VAL A 474 -12.06 23.89 2.20
CA VAL A 474 -10.82 24.23 1.48
C VAL A 474 -9.56 23.89 2.29
N ARG A 475 -9.64 23.75 3.62
CA ARG A 475 -8.51 23.38 4.48
C ARG A 475 -7.88 22.04 4.10
N VAL A 476 -8.60 21.16 3.40
CA VAL A 476 -8.04 19.87 2.97
C VAL A 476 -6.94 20.03 1.92
N GLN A 477 -6.87 21.18 1.24
CA GLN A 477 -5.83 21.53 0.28
C GLN A 477 -4.57 22.08 0.97
N ASP A 478 -4.65 22.46 2.24
CA ASP A 478 -3.50 22.86 3.05
C ASP A 478 -2.80 21.65 3.65
N ILE A 479 -1.53 21.44 3.27
CA ILE A 479 -0.68 20.38 3.83
C ILE A 479 -0.29 20.65 5.28
N HIS A 480 -0.43 21.88 5.76
CA HIS A 480 -0.23 22.25 7.16
C HIS A 480 -1.47 22.00 8.03
N ASN A 481 -2.56 21.51 7.44
CA ASN A 481 -3.78 21.09 8.14
C ASN A 481 -3.99 19.59 7.98
N LEU A 482 -4.38 18.88 9.05
CA LEU A 482 -4.54 17.43 9.01
C LEU A 482 -5.91 16.93 8.51
N SER A 483 -6.86 17.84 8.23
CA SER A 483 -8.17 17.44 7.72
C SER A 483 -8.08 17.02 6.24
N GLY A 484 -8.86 16.02 5.85
CA GLY A 484 -8.93 15.51 4.48
C GLY A 484 -7.59 14.95 4.01
N LYS A 485 -6.99 14.07 4.82
CA LYS A 485 -5.66 13.50 4.61
C LYS A 485 -5.67 11.98 4.76
N LEU A 486 -4.69 11.35 4.13
CA LEU A 486 -4.16 10.08 4.59
C LEU A 486 -2.74 10.35 5.12
N LEU A 487 -2.53 10.02 6.39
CA LEU A 487 -1.29 10.25 7.11
C LEU A 487 -0.46 8.97 7.15
N ARG A 488 0.87 9.11 7.18
CA ARG A 488 1.84 8.02 7.37
C ARG A 488 2.82 8.42 8.47
N ILE A 489 2.84 7.67 9.56
CA ILE A 489 3.53 8.06 10.80
C ILE A 489 4.33 6.91 11.40
N ASP A 490 5.31 7.27 12.21
CA ASP A 490 6.01 6.34 13.09
C ASP A 490 5.03 5.76 14.14
N PRO A 491 4.92 4.43 14.26
CA PRO A 491 3.96 3.75 15.14
C PRO A 491 4.33 3.84 16.64
N VAL A 492 5.43 4.49 17.00
CA VAL A 492 5.88 4.66 18.39
C VAL A 492 5.81 6.12 18.82
N THR A 493 6.23 7.06 17.97
CA THR A 493 6.32 8.49 18.30
C THR A 493 5.12 9.31 17.80
N GLY A 494 4.46 8.84 16.74
CA GLY A 494 3.41 9.58 16.03
C GLY A 494 3.93 10.72 15.14
N GLU A 495 5.25 10.78 14.94
CA GLU A 495 5.90 11.72 14.03
C GLU A 495 5.71 11.27 12.57
N GLY A 496 5.86 12.18 11.62
CA GLY A 496 5.86 11.87 10.20
C GLY A 496 6.95 10.87 9.85
N ALA A 497 6.61 9.88 9.02
CA ALA A 497 7.57 8.88 8.61
C ALA A 497 8.57 9.42 7.58
N PRO A 498 9.88 9.12 7.68
CA PRO A 498 10.84 9.42 6.63
C PRO A 498 10.38 8.86 5.28
N GLY A 499 10.56 9.67 4.22
CA GLY A 499 10.06 9.35 2.88
C GLY A 499 8.65 9.89 2.60
N ASN A 500 7.97 10.49 3.57
CA ASN A 500 6.76 11.26 3.26
C ASN A 500 7.09 12.42 2.30
N PRO A 501 6.19 12.76 1.35
CA PRO A 501 6.41 13.77 0.32
C PRO A 501 6.78 15.16 0.87
N TYR A 502 6.22 15.52 2.02
CA TYR A 502 6.40 16.83 2.66
C TYR A 502 7.18 16.74 3.97
N TYR A 503 7.91 15.63 4.18
CA TYR A 503 8.69 15.37 5.39
C TYR A 503 9.77 16.43 5.63
N GLN A 504 9.82 16.96 6.85
CA GLN A 504 10.86 17.87 7.31
C GLN A 504 11.73 17.17 8.34
N ALA A 505 12.96 16.79 7.97
CA ALA A 505 13.87 16.11 8.90
C ALA A 505 14.19 16.93 10.16
N GLY A 506 14.15 18.27 10.07
CA GLY A 506 14.32 19.17 11.21
C GLY A 506 13.06 19.37 12.06
N ASP A 507 11.91 18.91 11.58
CA ASP A 507 10.63 19.02 12.28
C ASP A 507 9.66 17.88 11.87
N PRO A 508 9.99 16.62 12.22
CA PRO A 508 9.20 15.45 11.81
C PRO A 508 7.81 15.43 12.45
N ASN A 509 7.59 16.21 13.51
CA ASN A 509 6.28 16.35 14.16
C ASN A 509 5.41 17.48 13.57
N SER A 510 5.79 18.08 12.44
CA SER A 510 4.92 19.04 11.72
C SER A 510 3.75 18.32 11.07
N ASN A 511 2.63 19.02 10.88
CA ASN A 511 1.45 18.50 10.21
C ASN A 511 1.81 18.00 8.81
N GLN A 512 2.52 18.82 8.03
CA GLN A 512 2.95 18.45 6.69
C GLN A 512 3.84 17.20 6.68
N SER A 513 4.67 17.00 7.70
CA SER A 513 5.56 15.82 7.75
C SER A 513 4.79 14.51 7.87
N LYS A 514 3.55 14.53 8.35
CA LYS A 514 2.68 13.36 8.47
C LYS A 514 1.90 13.05 7.19
N VAL A 515 1.79 14.00 6.26
CA VAL A 515 0.92 13.88 5.07
C VAL A 515 1.52 12.91 4.05
N PHE A 516 0.73 11.91 3.64
CA PHE A 516 1.04 11.01 2.54
C PHE A 516 0.12 11.27 1.32
N TYR A 517 -1.19 11.36 1.52
CA TYR A 517 -2.14 11.91 0.55
C TYR A 517 -2.95 13.07 1.14
N TYR A 518 -3.53 13.89 0.27
CA TYR A 518 -4.40 14.97 0.68
C TYR A 518 -5.50 15.27 -0.35
N GLY A 519 -6.43 16.16 0.01
CA GLY A 519 -7.53 16.54 -0.86
C GLY A 519 -8.58 15.45 -0.99
N VAL A 520 -8.84 14.71 0.10
CA VAL A 520 -9.97 13.78 0.23
C VAL A 520 -11.09 14.41 1.06
N ARG A 521 -12.32 13.93 0.87
CA ARG A 521 -13.51 14.42 1.59
C ARG A 521 -13.81 13.59 2.83
N ASN A 522 -14.16 12.33 2.63
CA ASN A 522 -14.52 11.37 3.65
C ASN A 522 -13.92 10.00 3.30
N ALA A 523 -12.60 9.93 3.44
CA ALA A 523 -11.82 8.71 3.24
C ALA A 523 -12.08 7.69 4.36
N TYR A 524 -13.15 6.91 4.25
CA TYR A 524 -13.66 6.10 5.37
C TYR A 524 -12.87 4.80 5.60
N ARG A 525 -12.58 4.04 4.54
CA ARG A 525 -11.78 2.81 4.58
C ARG A 525 -10.72 2.81 3.49
N PHE A 526 -9.64 2.08 3.72
CA PHE A 526 -8.58 1.88 2.74
C PHE A 526 -7.85 0.55 2.99
N SER A 527 -7.25 -0.01 1.95
CA SER A 527 -6.26 -1.08 2.05
C SER A 527 -5.06 -0.77 1.16
N PHE A 528 -4.08 -1.65 1.09
CA PHE A 528 -2.90 -1.53 0.26
C PHE A 528 -3.00 -2.43 -0.97
N ASP A 529 -2.74 -1.87 -2.13
CA ASP A 529 -2.56 -2.66 -3.35
C ASP A 529 -1.34 -3.60 -3.17
N PRO A 530 -1.51 -4.93 -3.21
CA PRO A 530 -0.43 -5.89 -2.96
C PRO A 530 0.66 -5.89 -4.03
N VAL A 531 0.43 -5.25 -5.18
CA VAL A 531 1.39 -5.11 -6.29
C VAL A 531 2.20 -3.82 -6.16
N THR A 532 1.56 -2.71 -5.85
CA THR A 532 2.22 -1.39 -5.78
C THR A 532 2.60 -0.96 -4.37
N ASN A 533 2.08 -1.63 -3.35
CA ASN A 533 2.17 -1.27 -1.93
C ASN A 533 1.61 0.12 -1.60
N LEU A 534 0.79 0.69 -2.48
CA LEU A 534 0.18 2.01 -2.30
C LEU A 534 -1.23 1.87 -1.72
N PRO A 535 -1.65 2.79 -0.82
CA PRO A 535 -3.02 2.81 -0.34
C PRO A 535 -4.03 3.02 -1.48
N VAL A 536 -5.13 2.28 -1.43
CA VAL A 536 -6.36 2.46 -2.22
C VAL A 536 -7.49 2.74 -1.23
N LEU A 537 -8.06 3.94 -1.30
CA LEU A 537 -9.07 4.41 -0.34
C LEU A 537 -10.42 4.65 -1.01
N GLY A 538 -11.49 4.37 -0.28
CA GLY A 538 -12.83 4.80 -0.64
C GLY A 538 -13.06 6.21 -0.11
N ASP A 539 -13.42 7.15 -0.99
CA ASP A 539 -13.73 8.54 -0.63
C ASP A 539 -15.20 8.82 -0.94
N VAL A 540 -15.98 9.06 0.13
CA VAL A 540 -17.41 9.36 0.00
C VAL A 540 -17.57 10.81 -0.45
N GLY A 541 -18.02 11.00 -1.68
CA GLY A 541 -18.21 12.31 -2.27
C GLY A 541 -19.48 12.99 -1.76
N TRP A 542 -19.88 14.08 -2.42
CA TRP A 542 -20.92 14.96 -1.88
C TRP A 542 -22.30 14.71 -2.48
N ASN A 543 -22.48 14.95 -3.78
CA ASN A 543 -23.79 14.89 -4.44
C ASN A 543 -23.76 14.11 -5.76
N ASN A 544 -22.58 13.80 -6.29
CA ASN A 544 -22.48 13.31 -7.66
C ASN A 544 -21.67 12.02 -7.77
N TRP A 545 -20.64 11.84 -6.94
CA TRP A 545 -19.65 10.79 -7.15
C TRP A 545 -19.23 10.14 -5.85
N GLU A 546 -19.08 8.82 -5.90
CA GLU A 546 -18.35 8.01 -4.94
C GLU A 546 -17.07 7.52 -5.61
N GLU A 547 -15.97 7.40 -4.87
CA GLU A 547 -14.65 7.24 -5.47
C GLU A 547 -13.80 6.13 -4.84
N LEU A 548 -13.13 5.33 -5.67
CA LEU A 548 -11.87 4.67 -5.27
C LEU A 548 -10.68 5.49 -5.76
N ASN A 549 -9.82 5.88 -4.82
CA ASN A 549 -8.69 6.77 -5.02
C ASN A 549 -7.37 6.06 -4.69
N THR A 550 -6.38 6.22 -5.56
CA THR A 550 -5.00 5.77 -5.32
C THR A 550 -4.02 6.56 -6.18
N GLY A 551 -2.75 6.59 -5.79
CA GLY A 551 -1.69 7.26 -6.55
C GLY A 551 -0.34 7.21 -5.84
N PRO A 552 0.72 7.78 -6.42
CA PRO A 552 2.00 7.85 -5.73
C PRO A 552 1.91 8.73 -4.47
N ALA A 553 2.86 8.56 -3.54
CA ALA A 553 2.99 9.43 -2.38
C ALA A 553 2.98 10.92 -2.80
N GLY A 554 2.15 11.73 -2.14
CA GLY A 554 1.97 13.15 -2.44
C GLY A 554 0.79 13.44 -3.36
N SER A 555 0.02 12.43 -3.73
CA SER A 555 -1.22 12.61 -4.48
C SER A 555 -2.21 13.54 -3.77
N ASN A 556 -2.76 14.44 -4.58
CA ASN A 556 -3.89 15.29 -4.26
C ASN A 556 -5.12 14.76 -5.00
N PHE A 557 -6.20 14.41 -4.32
CA PHE A 557 -7.42 13.92 -5.00
C PHE A 557 -8.41 15.05 -5.37
N GLY A 558 -8.04 16.29 -5.06
CA GLY A 558 -8.66 17.48 -5.63
C GLY A 558 -9.88 17.99 -4.88
N TRP A 559 -10.41 17.30 -3.86
CA TRP A 559 -11.47 17.85 -3.01
C TRP A 559 -11.03 19.16 -2.33
N PRO A 560 -11.83 20.23 -2.25
CA PRO A 560 -13.22 20.33 -2.69
C PRO A 560 -13.40 20.88 -4.11
N TYR A 561 -12.31 21.07 -4.86
CA TYR A 561 -12.35 21.65 -6.20
C TYR A 561 -12.78 20.64 -7.27
N PHE A 562 -12.46 19.36 -7.06
CA PHE A 562 -12.95 18.24 -7.82
C PHE A 562 -13.85 17.34 -6.97
N GLU A 563 -14.83 16.74 -7.64
CA GLU A 563 -15.66 15.63 -7.17
C GLU A 563 -15.85 14.71 -8.37
N GLY A 564 -15.35 13.49 -8.27
CA GLY A 564 -15.15 12.59 -9.39
C GLY A 564 -14.24 13.21 -10.45
N PRO A 565 -14.58 13.05 -11.74
CA PRO A 565 -13.84 13.68 -12.83
C PRO A 565 -14.20 15.18 -13.03
N ASN A 566 -15.08 15.76 -12.19
CA ASN A 566 -15.71 17.04 -12.47
C ASN A 566 -15.33 18.14 -11.48
N LYS A 567 -15.29 19.38 -11.97
CA LYS A 567 -15.15 20.54 -11.09
C LYS A 567 -16.39 20.66 -10.22
N THR A 568 -16.20 20.85 -8.92
CA THR A 568 -17.29 21.03 -7.97
C THR A 568 -17.91 22.41 -8.17
N ALA A 569 -19.14 22.43 -8.70
CA ALA A 569 -19.78 23.67 -9.17
C ALA A 569 -19.88 24.76 -8.09
N SER A 570 -20.03 24.35 -6.83
CA SER A 570 -20.15 25.24 -5.67
C SER A 570 -18.83 25.89 -5.24
N TYR A 571 -17.68 25.26 -5.52
CA TYR A 571 -16.35 25.75 -5.13
C TYR A 571 -15.57 26.38 -6.29
N GLN A 572 -15.94 26.09 -7.55
CA GLN A 572 -15.14 26.42 -8.73
C GLN A 572 -14.84 27.92 -8.93
N ASN A 573 -15.62 28.82 -8.31
CA ASN A 573 -15.47 30.27 -8.43
C ASN A 573 -14.67 30.91 -7.28
N LEU A 574 -14.23 30.12 -6.29
CA LEU A 574 -13.33 30.61 -5.25
C LEU A 574 -11.98 31.02 -5.87
N SER A 575 -11.35 32.06 -5.32
CA SER A 575 -10.03 32.51 -5.78
C SER A 575 -8.97 31.39 -5.76
N GLN A 576 -9.02 30.56 -4.71
CA GLN A 576 -8.13 29.42 -4.54
C GLN A 576 -8.38 28.35 -5.61
N ALA A 577 -9.64 28.02 -5.90
CA ALA A 577 -10.00 27.07 -6.94
C ALA A 577 -9.58 27.55 -8.34
N ILE A 578 -9.80 28.83 -8.65
CA ILE A 578 -9.37 29.43 -9.93
C ILE A 578 -7.85 29.36 -10.06
N THR A 579 -7.12 29.69 -8.99
CA THR A 579 -5.65 29.58 -8.94
C THR A 579 -5.21 28.14 -9.16
N PHE A 580 -5.84 27.20 -8.47
CA PHE A 580 -5.59 25.78 -8.58
C PHE A 580 -5.74 25.28 -10.02
N TYR A 581 -6.85 25.62 -10.69
CA TYR A 581 -7.07 25.25 -12.09
C TYR A 581 -6.06 25.90 -13.04
N ASN A 582 -5.75 27.19 -12.85
CA ASN A 582 -4.78 27.90 -13.69
C ASN A 582 -3.36 27.35 -13.55
N ASN A 583 -3.04 26.75 -12.40
CA ASN A 583 -1.79 26.04 -12.16
C ASN A 583 -1.80 24.60 -12.70
N GLY A 584 -2.81 24.23 -13.50
CA GLY A 584 -2.96 22.88 -14.04
C GLY A 584 -3.40 21.87 -12.98
N ASN A 585 -4.39 22.25 -12.17
CA ASN A 585 -4.94 21.48 -11.05
C ASN A 585 -3.92 21.23 -9.94
N ARG A 586 -3.22 22.30 -9.51
CA ARG A 586 -2.18 22.26 -8.48
C ARG A 586 -2.30 23.45 -7.54
N ASN A 587 -2.02 23.25 -6.27
CA ASN A 587 -1.94 24.34 -5.32
C ASN A 587 -0.76 25.26 -5.64
N ASN A 588 0.43 24.69 -5.79
CA ASN A 588 1.63 25.37 -6.23
C ASN A 588 2.19 24.73 -7.50
N LEU A 589 2.97 25.49 -8.29
CA LEU A 589 3.60 24.98 -9.52
C LEU A 589 4.62 23.85 -9.26
N SER A 590 5.12 23.73 -8.03
CA SER A 590 5.99 22.65 -7.58
C SER A 590 5.26 21.35 -7.25
N ASP A 591 3.95 21.40 -7.05
CA ASP A 591 3.17 20.25 -6.59
C ASP A 591 2.82 19.34 -7.79
N PRO A 592 2.61 18.03 -7.56
CA PRO A 592 2.01 17.19 -8.59
C PRO A 592 0.57 17.66 -8.90
N PRO A 593 0.08 17.49 -10.15
CA PRO A 593 -1.34 17.66 -10.45
C PRO A 593 -2.22 16.78 -9.57
N ALA A 594 -3.47 17.20 -9.37
CA ALA A 594 -4.46 16.32 -8.80
C ALA A 594 -4.63 15.04 -9.64
N VAL A 595 -4.80 13.94 -8.91
CA VAL A 595 -5.01 12.59 -9.43
C VAL A 595 -6.50 12.29 -9.39
N PHE A 596 -7.04 11.80 -10.50
CA PHE A 596 -8.44 11.41 -10.59
C PHE A 596 -8.65 9.98 -10.08
N PRO A 597 -9.87 9.65 -9.59
CA PRO A 597 -10.18 8.33 -9.09
C PRO A 597 -9.99 7.24 -10.17
N ILE A 598 -9.55 6.06 -9.73
CA ILE A 598 -9.49 4.86 -10.58
C ILE A 598 -10.89 4.28 -10.83
N LEU A 599 -11.86 4.63 -9.97
CA LEU A 599 -13.26 4.26 -10.11
C LEU A 599 -14.17 5.37 -9.55
N PRO A 600 -14.67 6.28 -10.40
CA PRO A 600 -15.77 7.17 -10.04
C PRO A 600 -17.12 6.49 -10.32
N LEU A 601 -18.01 6.43 -9.32
CA LEU A 601 -19.36 5.88 -9.41
C LEU A 601 -20.39 6.96 -9.15
N SER A 602 -21.37 7.13 -10.03
CA SER A 602 -22.33 8.23 -9.91
C SER A 602 -23.45 7.94 -8.89
N HIS A 603 -23.91 8.98 -8.19
CA HIS A 603 -25.18 8.92 -7.45
C HIS A 603 -26.39 8.75 -8.37
N GLY A 604 -26.26 9.14 -9.65
CA GLY A 604 -27.28 8.94 -10.67
C GLY A 604 -27.17 7.60 -11.40
N ALA A 605 -28.16 7.32 -12.24
CA ALA A 605 -28.11 6.17 -13.14
C ALA A 605 -26.91 6.27 -14.13
N PRO A 606 -26.27 5.14 -14.48
CA PRO A 606 -26.68 3.77 -14.16
C PRO A 606 -26.18 3.23 -12.81
N ASP A 607 -25.26 3.93 -12.13
CA ASP A 607 -24.54 3.39 -10.98
C ASP A 607 -25.39 3.44 -9.68
N ASN A 608 -26.06 4.56 -9.43
CA ASN A 608 -26.91 4.78 -8.25
C ASN A 608 -26.18 4.56 -6.91
N PHE A 609 -24.90 4.89 -6.84
CA PHE A 609 -24.04 4.70 -5.67
C PHE A 609 -24.26 5.78 -4.60
N HIS A 610 -24.09 5.48 -3.31
CA HIS A 610 -24.36 6.48 -2.26
C HIS A 610 -23.29 6.59 -1.18
N VAL A 611 -22.70 5.48 -0.73
CA VAL A 611 -21.64 5.50 0.31
C VAL A 611 -20.63 4.41 -0.01
N ILE A 612 -19.49 4.77 -0.59
CA ILE A 612 -18.43 3.80 -0.90
C ILE A 612 -17.49 3.56 0.28
N THR A 613 -17.14 2.29 0.50
CA THR A 613 -15.95 1.95 1.29
C THR A 613 -15.02 1.05 0.50
N ALA A 614 -13.72 1.26 0.67
CA ALA A 614 -12.71 0.34 0.20
C ALA A 614 -12.57 -0.81 1.20
N GLY A 615 -12.83 -2.03 0.75
CA GLY A 615 -12.44 -3.24 1.46
C GLY A 615 -11.01 -3.63 1.13
N ASP A 616 -10.73 -4.93 1.23
CA ASP A 616 -9.39 -5.48 1.04
C ASP A 616 -9.22 -6.22 -0.28
N PHE A 617 -7.96 -6.48 -0.64
CA PHE A 617 -7.60 -7.29 -1.79
C PHE A 617 -7.81 -8.77 -1.49
N TYR A 618 -8.69 -9.37 -2.28
CA TYR A 618 -8.94 -10.81 -2.23
C TYR A 618 -7.75 -11.60 -2.81
N ASN A 619 -7.16 -11.06 -3.88
CA ASN A 619 -5.93 -11.54 -4.50
C ASN A 619 -5.16 -10.34 -5.09
N GLN A 620 -4.06 -10.58 -5.79
CA GLN A 620 -3.18 -9.53 -6.34
C GLN A 620 -3.88 -8.45 -7.19
N ASN A 621 -5.02 -8.75 -7.81
CA ASN A 621 -5.67 -7.86 -8.77
C ASN A 621 -7.13 -7.55 -8.42
N THR A 622 -7.72 -8.19 -7.42
CA THR A 622 -9.14 -8.06 -7.12
C THR A 622 -9.34 -7.45 -5.76
N MET A 623 -9.93 -6.26 -5.71
CA MET A 623 -10.26 -5.54 -4.49
C MET A 623 -11.77 -5.55 -4.24
N PHE A 624 -12.16 -5.81 -3.01
CA PHE A 624 -13.55 -5.67 -2.58
C PHE A 624 -13.86 -4.22 -2.18
N PHE A 625 -15.09 -3.80 -2.44
CA PHE A 625 -15.63 -2.51 -2.03
C PHE A 625 -17.15 -2.63 -1.95
N ASP A 626 -17.82 -1.68 -1.30
CA ASP A 626 -19.27 -1.76 -1.13
C ASP A 626 -19.96 -0.41 -1.33
N ASP A 627 -21.28 -0.49 -1.51
CA ASP A 627 -22.20 0.60 -1.24
C ASP A 627 -22.91 0.29 0.08
N VAL A 628 -22.50 0.94 1.16
CA VAL A 628 -23.03 0.70 2.52
C VAL A 628 -24.52 1.01 2.59
N TYR A 629 -24.94 2.09 1.91
CA TYR A 629 -26.31 2.60 1.98
C TYR A 629 -27.26 1.70 1.21
N ASN A 630 -26.90 1.30 -0.01
CA ASN A 630 -27.71 0.37 -0.79
C ASN A 630 -27.56 -1.08 -0.33
N GLY A 631 -26.48 -1.42 0.38
CA GLY A 631 -26.19 -2.75 0.89
C GLY A 631 -25.73 -3.73 -0.18
N THR A 632 -24.72 -3.32 -0.94
CA THR A 632 -24.22 -4.11 -2.07
C THR A 632 -22.72 -4.22 -2.01
N ILE A 633 -22.20 -5.45 -2.11
CA ILE A 633 -20.76 -5.73 -2.09
C ILE A 633 -20.32 -6.06 -3.52
N PHE A 634 -19.22 -5.44 -3.92
CA PHE A 634 -18.63 -5.55 -5.23
C PHE A 634 -17.16 -5.97 -5.15
N ALA A 635 -16.66 -6.46 -6.27
CA ALA A 635 -15.25 -6.70 -6.48
C ALA A 635 -14.79 -6.00 -7.77
N ALA A 636 -13.80 -5.12 -7.66
CA ALA A 636 -13.12 -4.48 -8.79
C ALA A 636 -11.87 -5.29 -9.15
N THR A 637 -11.74 -5.69 -10.41
CA THR A 637 -10.51 -6.31 -10.94
C THR A 637 -9.67 -5.26 -11.64
N LEU A 638 -8.41 -5.13 -11.24
CA LEU A 638 -7.42 -4.20 -11.77
C LEU A 638 -6.61 -4.85 -12.91
N ASP A 639 -6.30 -4.06 -13.93
CA ASP A 639 -5.41 -4.47 -15.02
C ASP A 639 -3.92 -4.31 -14.65
N ALA A 640 -3.03 -4.59 -15.60
CA ALA A 640 -1.58 -4.45 -15.42
C ALA A 640 -1.12 -2.99 -15.17
N ASN A 641 -1.94 -1.99 -15.52
CA ASN A 641 -1.71 -0.58 -15.22
C ASN A 641 -2.42 -0.14 -13.94
N ARG A 642 -2.96 -1.10 -13.17
CA ARG A 642 -3.73 -0.90 -11.95
C ARG A 642 -5.00 -0.05 -12.14
N GLN A 643 -5.57 -0.04 -13.34
CA GLN A 643 -6.86 0.59 -13.62
C GLN A 643 -7.99 -0.44 -13.49
N VAL A 644 -9.19 -0.01 -13.09
CA VAL A 644 -10.33 -0.93 -12.97
C VAL A 644 -10.75 -1.43 -14.36
N ALA A 645 -10.58 -2.74 -14.59
CA ALA A 645 -10.94 -3.42 -15.82
C ALA A 645 -12.37 -3.95 -15.81
N SER A 646 -12.85 -4.37 -14.63
CA SER A 646 -14.23 -4.87 -14.46
C SER A 646 -14.67 -4.74 -13.00
N VAL A 647 -15.98 -4.65 -12.80
CA VAL A 647 -16.64 -4.68 -11.50
C VAL A 647 -17.66 -5.82 -11.51
N GLN A 648 -17.65 -6.64 -10.48
CA GLN A 648 -18.58 -7.75 -10.29
C GLN A 648 -19.37 -7.57 -9.00
N LEU A 649 -20.69 -7.78 -9.04
CA LEU A 649 -21.51 -7.96 -7.85
C LEU A 649 -21.13 -9.26 -7.15
N VAL A 650 -20.85 -9.20 -5.84
CA VAL A 650 -20.55 -10.37 -5.02
C VAL A 650 -21.73 -10.75 -4.14
N ASP A 651 -22.30 -9.80 -3.41
CA ASP A 651 -23.40 -10.07 -2.47
C ASP A 651 -24.27 -8.82 -2.24
N ASN A 652 -25.46 -9.00 -1.67
CA ASN A 652 -26.35 -7.91 -1.25
C ASN A 652 -26.59 -7.99 0.26
N VAL A 653 -25.75 -7.31 1.02
CA VAL A 653 -25.80 -7.23 2.47
C VAL A 653 -25.67 -5.77 2.90
N GLN A 654 -26.64 -5.28 3.68
CA GLN A 654 -26.57 -3.95 4.28
C GLN A 654 -25.71 -3.95 5.55
N GLY A 655 -25.13 -2.79 5.87
CA GLY A 655 -24.48 -2.57 7.17
C GLY A 655 -23.03 -3.03 7.24
N ILE A 656 -22.45 -3.54 6.16
CA ILE A 656 -21.00 -3.75 6.09
C ILE A 656 -20.33 -2.38 6.06
N VAL A 657 -19.44 -2.14 7.03
CA VAL A 657 -18.74 -0.85 7.19
C VAL A 657 -17.23 -0.99 7.24
N ASP A 658 -16.73 -2.22 7.29
CA ASP A 658 -15.32 -2.58 7.20
C ASP A 658 -15.22 -3.97 6.57
N MET A 659 -14.21 -4.18 5.73
CA MET A 659 -13.97 -5.45 5.04
C MET A 659 -12.47 -5.73 4.98
N GLN A 660 -12.05 -6.88 5.49
CA GLN A 660 -10.63 -7.24 5.59
C GLN A 660 -10.40 -8.71 5.26
N LYS A 661 -9.28 -9.03 4.61
CA LYS A 661 -8.87 -10.41 4.41
C LYS A 661 -8.30 -10.93 5.73
N GLY A 662 -8.89 -11.99 6.24
CA GLY A 662 -8.48 -12.66 7.46
C GLY A 662 -7.19 -13.47 7.27
N PRO A 663 -6.55 -13.90 8.37
CA PRO A 663 -5.37 -14.77 8.36
C PRO A 663 -5.56 -16.09 7.60
N ASP A 664 -6.78 -16.57 7.54
CA ASP A 664 -7.23 -17.79 6.85
C ASP A 664 -7.58 -17.57 5.37
N GLY A 665 -7.15 -16.45 4.79
CA GLY A 665 -7.33 -16.14 3.37
C GLY A 665 -8.75 -15.70 2.96
N TRP A 666 -9.71 -15.67 3.88
CA TRP A 666 -11.10 -15.33 3.58
C TRP A 666 -11.42 -13.86 3.84
N LEU A 667 -12.40 -13.31 3.13
CA LEU A 667 -12.87 -11.96 3.40
C LEU A 667 -13.84 -11.96 4.58
N TYR A 668 -13.64 -11.04 5.52
CA TYR A 668 -14.53 -10.77 6.64
C TYR A 668 -15.14 -9.39 6.50
N GLY A 669 -16.35 -9.18 7.04
CA GLY A 669 -17.02 -7.88 7.05
C GLY A 669 -17.66 -7.57 8.39
N ALA A 670 -17.47 -6.34 8.89
CA ALA A 670 -18.12 -5.86 10.10
C ALA A 670 -19.53 -5.35 9.77
N ASP A 671 -20.56 -6.07 10.23
CA ASP A 671 -21.96 -5.71 10.04
C ASP A 671 -22.46 -4.89 11.23
N ILE A 672 -22.47 -3.57 11.04
CA ILE A 672 -22.81 -2.61 12.09
C ILE A 672 -24.28 -2.70 12.52
N TYR A 673 -25.18 -3.14 11.63
CA TYR A 673 -26.62 -3.19 11.90
C TYR A 673 -27.01 -4.49 12.63
N ASP A 674 -26.48 -5.63 12.20
CA ASP A 674 -26.79 -6.92 12.81
C ASP A 674 -25.93 -7.21 14.06
N GLY A 675 -24.85 -6.46 14.29
CA GLY A 675 -23.95 -6.71 15.41
C GLY A 675 -23.16 -8.00 15.22
N THR A 676 -22.70 -8.24 13.99
CA THR A 676 -22.01 -9.48 13.59
C THR A 676 -20.73 -9.20 12.81
N ILE A 677 -19.82 -10.17 12.82
CA ILE A 677 -18.79 -10.28 11.77
C ILE A 677 -19.27 -11.36 10.80
N ARG A 678 -19.37 -10.99 9.53
CA ARG A 678 -19.65 -11.91 8.41
C ARG A 678 -18.35 -12.36 7.77
N ARG A 679 -18.37 -13.52 7.11
CA ARG A 679 -17.27 -13.98 6.27
C ARG A 679 -17.79 -14.58 4.96
N TRP A 680 -17.02 -14.42 3.89
CA TRP A 680 -17.33 -14.98 2.57
C TRP A 680 -16.33 -16.08 2.23
N VAL A 681 -16.84 -17.29 2.07
CA VAL A 681 -16.03 -18.52 1.95
C VAL A 681 -16.45 -19.37 0.76
N ASP A 682 -15.62 -20.34 0.37
CA ASP A 682 -16.06 -21.44 -0.50
C ASP A 682 -17.17 -22.26 0.21
N PRO A 683 -18.21 -22.73 -0.52
CA PRO A 683 -19.26 -23.57 0.06
C PRO A 683 -18.75 -24.84 0.77
N SER A 684 -17.59 -25.36 0.38
CA SER A 684 -16.94 -26.51 1.02
C SER A 684 -16.28 -26.20 2.36
N ALA A 685 -15.93 -24.92 2.60
CA ALA A 685 -15.35 -24.44 3.86
C ALA A 685 -16.41 -23.91 4.86
N ALA A 686 -17.66 -23.73 4.40
CA ALA A 686 -18.76 -23.22 5.22
C ALA A 686 -18.98 -24.03 6.51
N GLY A 687 -19.16 -23.34 7.63
CA GLY A 687 -19.38 -23.94 8.96
C GLY A 687 -18.14 -24.36 9.76
N ASN A 688 -16.92 -24.28 9.20
CA ASN A 688 -15.67 -24.48 9.95
C ASN A 688 -15.09 -23.13 10.41
N VAL A 689 -15.44 -22.67 11.62
CA VAL A 689 -15.14 -21.29 12.09
C VAL A 689 -13.79 -21.17 12.83
N GLY A 690 -12.77 -21.92 12.40
CA GLY A 690 -11.40 -21.69 12.87
C GLY A 690 -10.83 -20.43 12.22
N LEU A 691 -10.32 -19.49 13.01
CA LEU A 691 -9.72 -18.23 12.51
C LEU A 691 -8.20 -18.31 12.37
N ALA A 692 -7.58 -19.39 12.88
CA ALA A 692 -6.15 -19.60 12.77
C ALA A 692 -5.76 -20.09 11.37
N ALA A 693 -4.61 -19.64 10.87
CA ALA A 693 -3.93 -20.27 9.73
C ALA A 693 -3.70 -21.76 10.06
N SER A 694 -3.97 -22.65 9.09
CA SER A 694 -3.94 -24.10 9.27
C SER A 694 -2.55 -24.66 9.48
#